data_AF-A0A1F2FDE1-F1
#
_entry.id   AF-A0A1F2FDE1-F1
#
_cell.length_a   1.000
_cell.length_b   1.000
_cell.length_c   1.000
_cell.angle_alpha   90.00
_cell.angle_beta   90.00
_cell.angle_gamma   90.00
#
_symmetry.space_group_name_H-M   'P 1'
#
loop_
_entity.id
_entity.type
_entity.pdbx_description
1 polymer ?
#
loop_
_entity_poly.entity_id
_entity_poly.type
_entity_poly.pdbx_seq_one_letter_code
_entity_poly.pdbx_strand_id
1 'polypeptide(L)'
;MLLAAVVTALLLIAPGGVTGMAAGLRPMPALAAAGPITVGVAGFGAWAAGALGIGWGWPMFLAVWAGATALAYLARRFVPGADAAPRSPLGRSPMRPTAAEWATAVTSAAVTVVGSVRYLLPLRDLPGGGSNLRQAWDLQWHNNFLRWVADEGIASPTRAGELMNRETAAEMFYPAAWHALGSLLPGNPILQANVFGAVAPMVLLPAGAALLTWVVAGPRWAVVAAPAAAVASIALPEITGALMITGSLPYLLAVATIPAALALLITGRTVAAVPALTGVFLAHPAAAVALAIFALLWWLTRPRAGSLARLLVTAAIVVVLLAPVLVSVAGSGDSVAEYHGQVGIDHVQSAWWTVTGQSNYTQAIGWYPPAVVLTLVGAVVLLLRRRPWTPWPVFGLVVLGVVADSAQARWADPFGEWLRVLGTFFYDMAYRLQAPMGVLRLVCIGVAVAWVAELVLRAWSSARRGRWRDDGPSSASSAPWEGALEAAERSSTRRATAAATVVAVASVVLVPVSWATGDDARLTMTASRGSTYVSDADRRAMEWLARRPHAMEGHVLVNPAEGSGWMYALTGLPSLFTHFPWPDENSEMSREALDDLDLAGTGVPGDPNAVNDVDVALRKLGIRYVFVSPPSAGMAGGAALASRSWAWWTDGLTPVYRDGPTTIFAVDAMFPGTELEEVLTSSPHPPAHPDPARLPRRQPIVAPEGEAVSPLSGAVIGVRADIGDVAEALADATVAELRGRGATVVELPDGDLSDADAHADVDGKDAADADAAGSFDAVINVVVDEEGPGFSGTRVTGLYEGADGFADPGTADLAAGIRDALVFHRFSPGNRYDEEGRPGDVVDGLSPAFGTPSSFGTPEVIVSAGNIDDPAEAKALETREWRVRYARGIADGIASMLRQS
;
A
#
# COMPACT_ATOMS: atom_id res chain seq x y z
N MET A 1 19.44 13.33 4.99
CA MET A 1 19.38 11.88 4.69
C MET A 1 20.35 11.06 5.56
N LEU A 2 21.68 11.18 5.40
CA LEU A 2 22.65 10.40 6.20
C LEU A 2 22.46 10.54 7.72
N LEU A 3 22.24 11.77 8.21
CA LEU A 3 21.94 12.00 9.62
C LEU A 3 20.70 11.24 10.08
N ALA A 4 19.61 11.26 9.31
CA ALA A 4 18.38 10.52 9.62
C ALA A 4 18.61 9.01 9.63
N ALA A 5 19.47 8.47 8.74
CA ALA A 5 19.82 7.05 8.73
C ALA A 5 20.63 6.65 9.97
N VAL A 6 21.59 7.48 10.39
CA VAL A 6 22.36 7.26 11.63
C VAL A 6 21.46 7.34 12.85
N VAL A 7 20.57 8.34 12.92
CA VAL A 7 19.58 8.48 13.99
C VAL A 7 18.66 7.26 14.02
N THR A 8 18.21 6.74 12.87
CA THR A 8 17.39 5.51 12.80
C THR A 8 18.10 4.33 13.44
N ALA A 9 19.35 4.08 13.05
CA ALA A 9 20.12 2.96 13.60
C ALA A 9 20.35 3.11 15.11
N LEU A 10 20.71 4.30 15.59
CA LEU A 10 20.92 4.57 17.01
C LEU A 10 19.61 4.47 17.81
N LEU A 11 18.52 5.02 17.27
CA LEU A 11 17.19 4.99 17.88
C LEU A 11 16.68 3.56 18.04
N LEU A 12 16.94 2.67 17.08
CA LEU A 12 16.51 1.28 17.16
C LEU A 12 17.41 0.42 18.07
N ILE A 13 18.72 0.69 18.10
CA ILE A 13 19.71 -0.16 18.80
C ILE A 13 19.92 0.28 20.25
N ALA A 14 20.11 1.58 20.52
CA ALA A 14 20.57 2.05 21.83
C ALA A 14 19.50 1.91 22.93
N PRO A 15 18.26 2.37 22.75
CA PRO A 15 17.22 2.29 23.79
C PRO A 15 16.91 0.86 24.18
N GLY A 16 16.53 0.03 23.21
CA GLY A 16 16.22 -1.38 23.44
C GLY A 16 17.43 -2.21 23.87
N GLY A 17 18.65 -1.87 23.45
CA GLY A 17 19.87 -2.52 23.92
C GLY A 17 20.11 -2.26 25.41
N VAL A 18 19.94 -1.01 25.85
CA VAL A 18 20.04 -0.63 27.27
C VAL A 18 18.92 -1.27 28.09
N THR A 19 17.67 -1.20 27.63
CA THR A 19 16.52 -1.84 28.30
C THR A 19 16.68 -3.36 28.35
N GLY A 20 17.20 -3.99 27.30
CA GLY A 20 17.50 -5.42 27.25
C GLY A 20 18.61 -5.83 28.23
N MET A 21 19.67 -5.02 28.38
CA MET A 21 20.70 -5.23 29.39
C MET A 21 20.14 -5.04 30.82
N ALA A 22 19.28 -4.04 31.04
CA ALA A 22 18.58 -3.84 32.30
C ALA A 22 17.67 -5.03 32.65
N ALA A 23 17.02 -5.61 31.63
CA ALA A 23 16.27 -6.86 31.68
C ALA A 23 17.16 -8.11 31.83
N GLY A 24 18.49 -7.99 31.86
CA GLY A 24 19.41 -9.09 32.20
C GLY A 24 19.98 -9.86 31.01
N LEU A 25 19.79 -9.37 29.79
CA LEU A 25 20.43 -9.90 28.59
C LEU A 25 21.92 -9.57 28.56
N ARG A 26 22.73 -10.45 27.96
CA ARG A 26 24.13 -10.13 27.60
C ARG A 26 24.15 -9.05 26.50
N PRO A 27 25.21 -8.22 26.39
CA PRO A 27 25.26 -7.12 25.44
C PRO A 27 24.90 -7.51 24.00
N MET A 28 25.43 -8.63 23.51
CA MET A 28 25.21 -9.07 22.13
C MET A 28 23.76 -9.48 21.84
N PRO A 29 23.12 -10.38 22.62
CA PRO A 29 21.67 -10.59 22.54
C PRO A 29 20.82 -9.34 22.77
N ALA A 30 21.25 -8.44 23.67
CA ALA A 30 20.52 -7.21 23.93
C ALA A 30 20.51 -6.28 22.70
N LEU A 31 21.65 -6.12 22.02
CA LEU A 31 21.74 -5.36 20.77
C LEU A 31 20.92 -6.03 19.65
N ALA A 32 20.98 -7.36 19.53
CA ALA A 32 20.22 -8.08 18.51
C ALA A 32 18.69 -8.05 18.74
N ALA A 33 18.26 -7.92 20.00
CA ALA A 33 16.86 -7.79 20.37
C ALA A 33 16.43 -6.34 20.65
N ALA A 34 17.29 -5.36 20.39
CA ALA A 34 17.02 -3.96 20.72
C ALA A 34 15.81 -3.42 19.96
N GLY A 35 15.73 -3.70 18.65
CA GLY A 35 14.65 -3.26 17.77
C GLY A 35 13.24 -3.48 18.33
N PRO A 36 12.78 -4.74 18.51
CA PRO A 36 11.44 -5.00 19.01
C PRO A 36 11.16 -4.35 20.38
N ILE A 37 12.17 -4.28 21.26
CA ILE A 37 12.03 -3.63 22.58
C ILE A 37 11.80 -2.13 22.40
N THR A 38 12.62 -1.45 21.58
CA THR A 38 12.46 -0.02 21.26
C THR A 38 11.09 0.24 20.64
N VAL A 39 10.67 -0.58 19.67
CA VAL A 39 9.37 -0.44 19.00
C VAL A 39 8.22 -0.55 20.01
N GLY A 40 8.29 -1.50 20.95
CA GLY A 40 7.26 -1.64 21.99
C GLY A 40 7.23 -0.49 22.99
N VAL A 41 8.40 -0.02 23.41
CA VAL A 41 8.52 1.14 24.30
C VAL A 41 7.98 2.40 23.63
N ALA A 42 8.31 2.63 22.36
CA ALA A 42 7.84 3.78 21.60
C ALA A 42 6.34 3.70 21.31
N GLY A 43 5.84 2.55 20.82
CA GLY A 43 4.42 2.37 20.51
C GLY A 43 3.54 2.51 21.75
N PHE A 44 3.91 1.89 22.87
CA PHE A 44 3.17 2.04 24.13
C PHE A 44 3.28 3.46 24.67
N GLY A 45 4.47 4.07 24.56
CA GLY A 45 4.68 5.46 24.95
C GLY A 45 3.82 6.44 24.15
N ALA A 46 3.64 6.20 22.86
CA ALA A 46 2.83 7.04 21.98
C ALA A 46 1.34 6.95 22.33
N TRP A 47 0.85 5.75 22.65
CA TRP A 47 -0.47 5.57 23.24
C TRP A 47 -0.61 6.31 24.57
N ALA A 48 0.35 6.14 25.50
CA ALA A 48 0.31 6.78 26.81
C ALA A 48 0.35 8.31 26.70
N ALA A 49 1.12 8.86 25.75
CA ALA A 49 1.16 10.28 25.46
C ALA A 49 -0.21 10.80 25.02
N GLY A 50 -0.86 10.11 24.07
CA GLY A 50 -2.20 10.45 23.61
C GLY A 50 -3.25 10.38 24.73
N ALA A 51 -3.20 9.34 25.56
CA ALA A 51 -4.13 9.17 26.68
C ALA A 51 -3.96 10.23 27.80
N LEU A 52 -2.74 10.76 27.95
CA LEU A 52 -2.42 11.81 28.93
C LEU A 52 -2.57 13.23 28.36
N GLY A 53 -2.90 13.38 27.07
CA GLY A 53 -2.92 14.68 26.39
C GLY A 53 -1.54 15.35 26.30
N ILE A 54 -0.46 14.57 26.29
CA ILE A 54 0.92 15.05 26.18
C ILE A 54 1.39 14.87 24.74
N GLY A 55 1.96 15.92 24.15
CA GLY A 55 2.57 15.85 22.82
C GLY A 55 3.72 14.84 22.75
N TRP A 56 3.69 14.00 21.71
CA TRP A 56 4.73 13.04 21.36
C TRP A 56 5.96 13.75 20.79
N GLY A 57 7.13 13.33 21.25
CA GLY A 57 8.42 13.86 20.81
C GLY A 57 9.56 13.30 21.65
N TRP A 58 10.77 13.82 21.45
CA TRP A 58 11.96 13.34 22.15
C TRP A 58 11.83 13.35 23.69
N PRO A 59 11.30 14.41 24.35
CA PRO A 59 11.17 14.40 25.81
C PRO A 59 10.28 13.26 26.33
N MET A 60 9.12 13.06 25.68
CA MET A 60 8.18 12.00 26.04
C MET A 60 8.78 10.61 25.77
N PHE A 61 9.40 10.41 24.62
CA PHE A 61 10.09 9.15 24.29
C PHE A 61 11.18 8.80 25.31
N LEU A 62 12.04 9.77 25.67
CA LEU A 62 13.11 9.57 26.64
C LEU A 62 12.57 9.24 28.04
N ALA A 63 11.46 9.88 28.46
CA ALA A 63 10.81 9.60 29.73
C ALA A 63 10.24 8.17 29.78
N VAL A 64 9.51 7.76 28.74
CA VAL A 64 8.94 6.40 28.65
C VAL A 64 10.06 5.35 28.56
N TRP A 65 11.12 5.61 27.81
CA TRP A 65 12.28 4.72 27.73
C TRP A 65 13.00 4.57 29.07
N ALA A 66 13.22 5.67 29.80
CA ALA A 66 13.82 5.63 31.13
C ALA A 66 12.93 4.83 32.10
N GLY A 67 11.62 5.06 32.08
CA GLY A 67 10.64 4.31 32.86
C GLY A 67 10.64 2.81 32.55
N ALA A 68 10.58 2.44 31.26
CA ALA A 68 10.63 1.05 30.82
C ALA A 68 11.95 0.36 31.22
N THR A 69 13.08 1.07 31.12
CA THR A 69 14.39 0.57 31.54
C THR A 69 14.46 0.35 33.05
N ALA A 70 13.93 1.29 33.85
CA ALA A 70 13.84 1.16 35.29
C ALA A 70 12.94 -0.02 35.68
N LEU A 71 11.76 -0.16 35.05
CA LEU A 71 10.85 -1.30 35.28
C LEU A 71 11.51 -2.63 34.92
N ALA A 72 12.22 -2.71 33.80
CA ALA A 72 12.96 -3.90 33.41
C ALA A 72 14.04 -4.28 34.44
N TYR A 73 14.79 -3.29 34.93
CA TYR A 73 15.78 -3.49 36.00
C TYR A 73 15.14 -3.97 37.30
N LEU A 74 14.06 -3.32 37.74
CA LEU A 74 13.35 -3.65 38.97
C LEU A 74 12.71 -5.04 38.89
N ALA A 75 12.03 -5.36 37.79
CA ALA A 75 11.44 -6.68 37.57
C ALA A 75 12.51 -7.78 37.64
N ARG A 76 13.64 -7.60 36.96
CA ARG A 76 14.78 -8.53 37.04
C ARG A 76 15.33 -8.65 38.46
N ARG A 77 15.42 -7.55 39.21
CA ARG A 77 16.04 -7.50 40.53
C ARG A 77 15.17 -8.12 41.62
N PHE A 78 13.85 -7.94 41.53
CA PHE A 78 12.90 -8.18 42.62
C PHE A 78 11.85 -9.27 42.32
N VAL A 79 11.67 -9.72 41.07
CA VAL A 79 10.72 -10.79 40.74
C VAL A 79 11.48 -12.11 40.54
N PRO A 80 11.47 -13.03 41.51
CA PRO A 80 12.13 -14.32 41.37
C PRO A 80 11.53 -15.12 40.21
N GLY A 81 12.38 -15.66 39.33
CA GLY A 81 11.92 -16.47 38.20
C GLY A 81 11.44 -15.67 36.98
N ALA A 82 11.50 -14.34 36.99
CA ALA A 82 11.24 -13.51 35.80
C ALA A 82 12.19 -13.84 34.62
N ASP A 83 13.37 -14.40 34.92
CA ASP A 83 14.35 -14.95 33.97
C ASP A 83 14.78 -16.37 34.39
N ALA A 84 13.89 -17.34 34.22
CA ALA A 84 14.03 -18.69 34.79
C ALA A 84 15.00 -19.65 34.04
N ALA A 85 15.94 -19.18 33.22
CA ALA A 85 16.84 -20.06 32.47
C ALA A 85 18.32 -19.99 32.96
N PRO A 86 18.70 -20.73 34.02
CA PRO A 86 20.07 -20.75 34.54
C PRO A 86 21.12 -21.39 33.60
N ARG A 87 20.73 -21.89 32.42
CA ARG A 87 21.62 -22.53 31.41
C ARG A 87 21.35 -22.09 29.97
N SER A 88 20.72 -20.93 29.76
CA SER A 88 20.44 -20.41 28.41
C SER A 88 21.73 -19.83 27.78
N PRO A 89 21.99 -20.04 26.47
CA PRO A 89 23.09 -19.36 25.77
C PRO A 89 22.98 -17.83 25.83
N LEU A 90 21.81 -17.29 26.17
CA LEU A 90 21.58 -15.86 26.38
C LEU A 90 21.92 -15.37 27.81
N GLY A 91 22.32 -16.23 28.78
CA GLY A 91 22.70 -15.76 30.14
C GLY A 91 23.34 -16.76 31.15
N ARG A 92 24.24 -16.18 31.99
CA ARG A 92 25.17 -16.66 33.06
C ARG A 92 26.43 -17.47 32.64
N SER A 93 27.34 -16.79 31.92
CA SER A 93 28.81 -17.03 31.76
C SER A 93 29.49 -15.71 31.30
N PRO A 94 30.85 -15.55 31.23
CA PRO A 94 31.54 -14.24 31.33
C PRO A 94 31.01 -13.10 30.44
N MET A 95 31.14 -11.86 30.92
CA MET A 95 30.71 -10.63 30.22
C MET A 95 31.38 -10.40 28.86
N ARG A 96 32.52 -11.04 28.58
CA ARG A 96 33.26 -10.83 27.32
C ARG A 96 32.58 -11.58 26.16
N PRO A 97 32.30 -10.91 25.02
CA PRO A 97 31.81 -11.60 23.84
C PRO A 97 32.85 -12.60 23.32
N THR A 98 32.38 -13.74 22.84
CA THR A 98 33.20 -14.73 22.13
C THR A 98 33.55 -14.24 20.72
N ALA A 99 34.61 -14.79 20.11
CA ALA A 99 34.97 -14.46 18.72
C ALA A 99 33.82 -14.72 17.73
N ALA A 100 32.99 -15.75 17.98
CA ALA A 100 31.82 -16.04 17.17
C ALA A 100 30.70 -15.00 17.31
N GLU A 101 30.50 -14.47 18.52
CA GLU A 101 29.56 -13.39 18.76
C GLU A 101 30.01 -12.13 18.02
N TRP A 102 31.31 -11.77 18.10
CA TRP A 102 31.88 -10.66 17.34
C TRP A 102 31.75 -10.84 15.83
N ALA A 103 32.09 -12.01 15.30
CA ALA A 103 31.93 -12.29 13.87
C ALA A 103 30.47 -12.11 13.42
N THR A 104 29.52 -12.60 14.22
CA THR A 104 28.09 -12.46 13.92
C THR A 104 27.63 -11.00 13.96
N ALA A 105 28.09 -10.20 14.93
CA ALA A 105 27.80 -8.77 14.96
C ALA A 105 28.39 -8.04 13.76
N VAL A 106 29.66 -8.29 13.43
CA VAL A 106 30.33 -7.64 12.30
C VAL A 106 29.63 -7.99 10.99
N THR A 107 29.26 -9.26 10.78
CA THR A 107 28.45 -9.67 9.63
C THR A 107 27.09 -8.98 9.61
N SER A 108 26.37 -8.96 10.73
CA SER A 108 25.05 -8.31 10.80
C SER A 108 25.14 -6.80 10.53
N ALA A 109 26.17 -6.13 11.07
CA ALA A 109 26.43 -4.72 10.83
C ALA A 109 26.83 -4.45 9.37
N ALA A 110 27.67 -5.29 8.76
CA ALA A 110 28.03 -5.20 7.36
C ALA A 110 26.79 -5.35 6.45
N VAL A 111 25.94 -6.35 6.72
CA VAL A 111 24.67 -6.55 6.00
C VAL A 111 23.73 -5.36 6.20
N THR A 112 23.64 -4.82 7.42
CA THR A 112 22.86 -3.60 7.72
C THR A 112 23.32 -2.43 6.86
N VAL A 113 24.63 -2.19 6.79
CA VAL A 113 25.22 -1.11 6.00
C VAL A 113 24.96 -1.33 4.51
N VAL A 114 25.27 -2.52 3.98
CA VAL A 114 25.06 -2.85 2.56
C VAL A 114 23.59 -2.72 2.18
N GLY A 115 22.68 -3.28 2.97
CA GLY A 115 21.24 -3.18 2.76
C GLY A 115 20.76 -1.73 2.80
N SER A 116 21.11 -0.98 3.85
CA SER A 116 20.71 0.44 3.97
C SER A 116 21.25 1.29 2.82
N VAL A 117 22.51 1.09 2.42
CA VAL A 117 23.13 1.81 1.30
C VAL A 117 22.44 1.46 -0.02
N ARG A 118 22.10 0.19 -0.25
CA ARG A 118 21.33 -0.26 -1.41
C ARG A 118 20.01 0.50 -1.53
N TYR A 119 19.34 0.77 -0.40
CA TYR A 119 18.08 1.50 -0.38
C TYR A 119 18.21 3.03 -0.30
N LEU A 120 19.34 3.58 0.12
CA LEU A 120 19.50 5.04 0.22
C LEU A 120 20.18 5.66 -1.00
N LEU A 121 21.04 4.92 -1.70
CA LEU A 121 21.75 5.45 -2.86
C LEU A 121 20.82 5.87 -4.01
N PRO A 122 19.84 5.05 -4.44
CA PRO A 122 18.94 5.46 -5.52
C PRO A 122 18.16 6.73 -5.20
N LEU A 123 17.82 6.95 -3.92
CA LEU A 123 17.10 8.15 -3.48
C LEU A 123 17.93 9.42 -3.65
N ARG A 124 19.26 9.34 -3.58
CA ARG A 124 20.12 10.52 -3.76
C ARG A 124 20.01 11.09 -5.17
N ASP A 125 19.83 10.21 -6.15
CA ASP A 125 19.87 10.57 -7.56
C ASP A 125 18.49 11.05 -8.08
N LEU A 126 17.45 11.05 -7.23
CA LEU A 126 16.10 11.51 -7.57
C LEU A 126 15.90 13.02 -7.31
N PRO A 127 14.97 13.69 -8.02
CA PRO A 127 14.58 15.07 -7.71
C PRO A 127 14.09 15.21 -6.27
N GLY A 128 14.65 16.16 -5.51
CA GLY A 128 14.39 16.32 -4.07
C GLY A 128 15.15 15.34 -3.15
N GLY A 129 15.98 14.47 -3.72
CA GLY A 129 16.81 13.51 -2.99
C GLY A 129 16.00 12.58 -2.09
N GLY A 130 16.41 12.45 -0.83
CA GLY A 130 15.68 11.64 0.15
C GLY A 130 14.26 12.11 0.48
N SER A 131 13.89 13.35 0.10
CA SER A 131 12.53 13.89 0.26
C SER A 131 11.67 13.72 -1.00
N ASN A 132 12.14 12.93 -1.97
CA ASN A 132 11.35 12.61 -3.15
C ASN A 132 10.08 11.83 -2.75
N LEU A 133 8.94 12.28 -3.27
CA LEU A 133 7.65 11.68 -2.98
C LEU A 133 7.54 10.30 -3.61
N ARG A 134 7.20 9.30 -2.80
CA ARG A 134 6.85 7.98 -3.28
C ARG A 134 5.33 7.83 -3.28
N GLN A 135 4.77 7.90 -4.47
CA GLN A 135 3.35 7.88 -4.79
C GLN A 135 2.82 6.44 -4.79
N ALA A 136 2.73 5.85 -3.60
CA ALA A 136 2.07 4.56 -3.38
C ALA A 136 0.86 4.76 -2.47
N TRP A 137 -0.18 3.94 -2.67
CA TRP A 137 -1.44 4.00 -1.93
C TRP A 137 -1.24 4.18 -0.41
N ASP A 138 -0.58 3.22 0.25
CA ASP A 138 -0.38 3.19 1.71
C ASP A 138 0.55 4.32 2.19
N LEU A 139 1.43 4.84 1.32
CA LEU A 139 2.36 5.90 1.69
C LEU A 139 1.70 7.26 1.85
N GLN A 140 0.55 7.51 1.21
CA GLN A 140 -0.19 8.77 1.43
C GLN A 140 -0.57 8.88 2.90
N TRP A 141 -1.20 7.83 3.43
CA TRP A 141 -1.55 7.72 4.84
C TRP A 141 -0.33 7.88 5.75
N HIS A 142 0.75 7.15 5.49
CA HIS A 142 1.92 7.20 6.40
C HIS A 142 2.61 8.56 6.43
N ASN A 143 2.71 9.25 5.30
CA ASN A 143 3.33 10.57 5.25
C ASN A 143 2.42 11.63 5.90
N ASN A 144 1.11 11.55 5.67
CA ASN A 144 0.13 12.42 6.32
C ASN A 144 0.10 12.19 7.84
N PHE A 145 0.21 10.95 8.30
CA PHE A 145 0.32 10.63 9.72
C PHE A 145 1.63 11.19 10.32
N LEU A 146 2.78 11.03 9.65
CA LEU A 146 4.02 11.66 10.13
C LEU A 146 3.94 13.19 10.19
N ARG A 147 3.25 13.81 9.23
CA ARG A 147 2.95 15.25 9.26
C ARG A 147 2.08 15.60 10.47
N TRP A 148 1.02 14.84 10.71
CA TRP A 148 0.14 15.02 11.86
C TRP A 148 0.87 14.91 13.20
N VAL A 149 1.81 13.97 13.33
CA VAL A 149 2.66 13.88 14.53
C VAL A 149 3.52 15.14 14.67
N ALA A 150 4.01 15.71 13.57
CA ALA A 150 4.83 16.92 13.59
C ALA A 150 4.01 18.18 13.94
N ASP A 151 2.78 18.29 13.45
CA ASP A 151 1.91 19.45 13.66
C ASP A 151 1.21 19.38 15.04
N GLU A 152 0.61 18.23 15.39
CA GLU A 152 -0.24 18.08 16.57
C GLU A 152 0.44 17.35 17.74
N GLY A 153 1.60 16.72 17.49
CA GLY A 153 2.25 15.89 18.50
C GLY A 153 1.48 14.61 18.83
N ILE A 154 0.57 14.13 17.97
CA ILE A 154 -0.23 12.93 18.26
C ILE A 154 0.31 11.75 17.46
N ALA A 155 0.80 10.73 18.17
CA ALA A 155 1.26 9.46 17.60
C ALA A 155 0.49 8.25 18.15
N SER A 156 -0.66 8.48 18.79
CA SER A 156 -1.39 7.44 19.51
C SER A 156 -2.13 6.50 18.54
N PRO A 157 -2.05 5.18 18.74
CA PRO A 157 -2.75 4.21 17.90
C PRO A 157 -4.27 4.22 18.07
N THR A 158 -4.81 4.88 19.10
CA THR A 158 -6.27 4.96 19.36
C THR A 158 -6.86 6.33 18.99
N ARG A 159 -6.05 7.24 18.44
CA ARG A 159 -6.47 8.58 18.04
C ARG A 159 -6.36 8.79 16.53
N ALA A 160 -6.07 7.73 15.77
CA ALA A 160 -5.88 7.82 14.32
C ALA A 160 -7.14 8.33 13.59
N GLY A 161 -8.31 8.16 14.20
CA GLY A 161 -9.59 8.68 13.68
C GLY A 161 -9.64 10.19 13.59
N GLU A 162 -8.89 10.93 14.41
CA GLU A 162 -8.80 12.40 14.31
C GLU A 162 -8.09 12.87 13.03
N LEU A 163 -7.27 12.01 12.42
CA LEU A 163 -6.63 12.26 11.14
C LEU A 163 -7.44 11.67 9.98
N MET A 164 -7.96 10.45 10.14
CA MET A 164 -8.70 9.75 9.10
C MET A 164 -10.07 10.40 8.88
N ASN A 165 -10.84 10.58 9.96
CA ASN A 165 -12.24 10.97 9.96
C ASN A 165 -12.38 12.43 10.44
N ARG A 166 -11.71 13.37 9.77
CA ARG A 166 -11.73 14.81 10.15
C ARG A 166 -13.13 15.41 10.11
N GLU A 167 -13.99 14.83 9.29
CA GLU A 167 -15.39 15.20 9.08
C GLU A 167 -16.30 14.83 10.27
N THR A 168 -16.10 13.68 10.91
CA THR A 168 -17.01 13.14 11.93
C THR A 168 -16.34 12.97 13.29
N ALA A 169 -15.02 13.07 13.35
CA ALA A 169 -14.18 12.72 14.51
C ALA A 169 -14.42 11.29 15.02
N ALA A 170 -14.88 10.39 14.15
CA ALA A 170 -15.11 8.99 14.50
C ALA A 170 -13.80 8.32 14.95
N GLU A 171 -13.87 7.52 16.02
CA GLU A 171 -12.71 6.82 16.56
C GLU A 171 -12.19 5.76 15.56
N MET A 172 -10.87 5.62 15.48
CA MET A 172 -10.23 4.59 14.65
C MET A 172 -8.97 4.08 15.34
N PHE A 173 -8.82 2.76 15.38
CA PHE A 173 -7.55 2.12 15.71
C PHE A 173 -6.62 2.06 14.49
N TYR A 174 -5.36 2.46 14.67
CA TYR A 174 -4.30 2.19 13.71
C TYR A 174 -2.96 1.91 14.41
N PRO A 175 -2.20 0.85 14.03
CA PRO A 175 -0.90 0.56 14.65
C PRO A 175 0.15 1.64 14.34
N ALA A 176 0.48 2.47 15.32
CA ALA A 176 1.26 3.70 15.13
C ALA A 176 2.73 3.63 15.56
N ALA A 177 3.28 2.48 15.97
CA ALA A 177 4.66 2.41 16.47
C ALA A 177 5.70 2.79 15.40
N TRP A 178 5.41 2.51 14.12
CA TRP A 178 6.25 2.93 13.00
C TRP A 178 6.28 4.46 12.89
N HIS A 179 5.12 5.13 12.97
CA HIS A 179 4.98 6.58 12.91
C HIS A 179 5.61 7.29 14.10
N ALA A 180 5.39 6.74 15.30
CA ALA A 180 5.96 7.26 16.55
C ALA A 180 7.50 7.29 16.52
N LEU A 181 8.14 6.29 15.91
CA LEU A 181 9.60 6.27 15.75
C LEU A 181 10.06 7.11 14.57
N GLY A 182 9.36 7.03 13.43
CA GLY A 182 9.67 7.78 12.22
C GLY A 182 9.67 9.29 12.43
N SER A 183 8.74 9.82 13.23
CA SER A 183 8.60 11.24 13.52
C SER A 183 9.74 11.84 14.34
N LEU A 184 10.52 11.00 15.05
CA LEU A 184 11.68 11.46 15.84
C LEU A 184 12.91 11.74 14.97
N LEU A 185 12.90 11.32 13.69
CA LEU A 185 14.02 11.54 12.78
C LEU A 185 14.09 13.00 12.31
N PRO A 186 15.29 13.54 12.05
CA PRO A 186 15.43 14.86 11.47
C PRO A 186 15.01 14.88 9.99
N GLY A 187 14.29 15.93 9.58
CA GLY A 187 13.83 16.15 8.21
C GLY A 187 12.34 16.42 8.12
N ASN A 188 11.84 16.60 6.90
CA ASN A 188 10.40 16.63 6.64
C ASN A 188 9.79 15.21 6.69
N PRO A 189 8.45 15.07 6.84
CA PRO A 189 7.76 13.78 6.91
C PRO A 189 8.12 12.80 5.78
N ILE A 190 8.32 13.29 4.54
CA ILE A 190 8.66 12.45 3.39
C ILE A 190 10.06 11.85 3.54
N LEU A 191 11.04 12.66 3.96
CA LEU A 191 12.38 12.19 4.26
C LEU A 191 12.38 11.17 5.40
N GLN A 192 11.58 11.44 6.45
CA GLN A 192 11.43 10.53 7.58
C GLN A 192 10.88 9.19 7.13
N ALA A 193 9.77 9.17 6.37
CA ALA A 193 9.15 7.95 5.85
C ALA A 193 10.11 7.14 4.98
N ASN A 194 10.76 7.79 4.01
CA ASN A 194 11.70 7.15 3.09
C ASN A 194 12.89 6.53 3.82
N VAL A 195 13.53 7.29 4.72
CA VAL A 195 14.73 6.84 5.42
C VAL A 195 14.38 5.79 6.47
N PHE A 196 13.34 5.99 7.28
CA PHE A 196 12.96 5.05 8.32
C PHE A 196 12.48 3.73 7.69
N GLY A 197 11.62 3.80 6.67
CA GLY A 197 11.14 2.63 5.93
C GLY A 197 12.24 1.80 5.29
N ALA A 198 13.30 2.44 4.79
CA ALA A 198 14.45 1.77 4.20
C ALA A 198 15.42 1.20 5.24
N VAL A 199 15.80 1.98 6.25
CA VAL A 199 16.90 1.65 7.16
C VAL A 199 16.44 0.74 8.29
N ALA A 200 15.26 0.98 8.86
CA ALA A 200 14.78 0.22 10.01
C ALA A 200 14.78 -1.31 9.79
N PRO A 201 14.16 -1.86 8.73
CA PRO A 201 14.18 -3.31 8.50
C PRO A 201 15.60 -3.85 8.27
N MET A 202 16.48 -3.07 7.62
CA MET A 202 17.88 -3.47 7.39
C MET A 202 18.71 -3.52 8.67
N VAL A 203 18.33 -2.76 9.71
CA VAL A 203 18.94 -2.84 11.04
C VAL A 203 18.40 -4.02 11.82
N LEU A 204 17.09 -4.27 11.78
CA LEU A 204 16.44 -5.26 12.65
C LEU A 204 16.56 -6.69 12.13
N LEU A 205 16.33 -6.90 10.83
CA LEU A 205 16.18 -8.23 10.25
C LEU A 205 17.47 -9.06 10.31
N PRO A 206 18.67 -8.55 9.94
CA PRO A 206 19.88 -9.37 9.97
C PRO A 206 20.25 -9.82 11.39
N ALA A 207 20.17 -8.89 12.36
CA ALA A 207 20.51 -9.16 13.75
C ALA A 207 19.47 -10.11 14.41
N GLY A 208 18.19 -9.90 14.13
CA GLY A 208 17.11 -10.78 14.60
C GLY A 208 17.21 -12.18 14.00
N ALA A 209 17.43 -12.30 12.69
CA ALA A 209 17.57 -13.57 11.99
C ALA A 209 18.79 -14.36 12.51
N ALA A 210 19.91 -13.68 12.75
CA ALA A 210 21.08 -14.25 13.39
C ALA A 210 20.74 -14.77 14.80
N LEU A 211 20.06 -13.98 15.63
CA LEU A 211 19.69 -14.37 16.99
C LEU A 211 18.75 -15.58 17.03
N LEU A 212 17.69 -15.57 16.22
CA LEU A 212 16.75 -16.70 16.14
C LEU A 212 17.46 -17.97 15.67
N THR A 213 18.25 -17.86 14.59
CA THR A 213 18.98 -18.99 14.04
C THR A 213 20.04 -19.51 15.02
N TRP A 214 20.70 -18.63 15.78
CA TRP A 214 21.61 -19.01 16.86
C TRP A 214 20.90 -19.91 17.90
N VAL A 215 19.69 -19.51 18.31
CA VAL A 215 18.88 -20.26 19.28
C VAL A 215 18.47 -21.62 18.70
N VAL A 216 17.95 -21.66 17.46
CA VAL A 216 17.46 -22.89 16.80
C VAL A 216 18.60 -23.86 16.45
N ALA A 217 19.67 -23.37 15.83
CA ALA A 217 20.82 -24.17 15.44
C ALA A 217 21.55 -24.73 16.67
N GLY A 218 21.62 -23.95 17.75
CA GLY A 218 22.27 -24.30 19.01
C GLY A 218 23.79 -24.15 18.97
N PRO A 219 24.47 -24.30 20.13
CA PRO A 219 25.85 -23.83 20.32
C PRO A 219 26.88 -24.38 19.32
N ARG A 220 26.69 -25.61 18.85
CA ARG A 220 27.59 -26.27 17.90
C ARG A 220 27.58 -25.61 16.52
N TRP A 221 26.41 -25.18 16.06
CA TRP A 221 26.19 -24.70 14.68
C TRP A 221 26.03 -23.19 14.60
N ALA A 222 25.71 -22.55 15.73
CA ALA A 222 25.39 -21.13 15.80
C ALA A 222 26.47 -20.21 15.20
N VAL A 223 27.75 -20.56 15.38
CA VAL A 223 28.90 -19.80 14.85
C VAL A 223 28.84 -19.62 13.32
N VAL A 224 28.25 -20.58 12.61
CA VAL A 224 28.11 -20.55 11.15
C VAL A 224 26.69 -20.19 10.74
N ALA A 225 25.70 -20.77 11.43
CA ALA A 225 24.29 -20.62 11.07
C ALA A 225 23.79 -19.17 11.23
N ALA A 226 24.21 -18.48 12.29
CA ALA A 226 23.74 -17.13 12.57
C ALA A 226 24.27 -16.08 11.57
N PRO A 227 25.59 -16.01 11.25
CA PRO A 227 26.07 -15.15 10.17
C PRO A 227 25.45 -15.48 8.81
N ALA A 228 25.26 -16.77 8.49
CA ALA A 228 24.64 -17.18 7.23
C ALA A 228 23.19 -16.68 7.11
N ALA A 229 22.40 -16.78 8.18
CA ALA A 229 21.04 -16.23 8.21
C ALA A 229 21.02 -14.70 8.10
N ALA A 230 21.98 -14.00 8.72
CA ALA A 230 22.13 -12.56 8.55
C ALA A 230 22.40 -12.19 7.08
N VAL A 231 23.33 -12.86 6.41
CA VAL A 231 23.63 -12.60 4.99
C VAL A 231 22.43 -12.91 4.09
N ALA A 232 21.72 -14.01 4.35
CA ALA A 232 20.54 -14.38 3.55
C ALA A 232 19.39 -13.36 3.68
N SER A 233 19.32 -12.58 4.75
CA SER A 233 18.22 -11.64 5.01
C SER A 233 18.07 -10.53 3.97
N ILE A 234 19.12 -10.19 3.23
CA ILE A 234 19.09 -9.19 2.15
C ILE A 234 18.86 -9.79 0.76
N ALA A 235 18.76 -11.13 0.66
CA ALA A 235 18.65 -11.87 -0.59
C ALA A 235 17.25 -12.43 -0.88
N LEU A 236 16.33 -12.35 0.10
CA LEU A 236 14.97 -12.90 -0.01
C LEU A 236 13.98 -11.81 -0.44
N PRO A 237 13.49 -11.80 -1.70
CA PRO A 237 12.59 -10.77 -2.21
C PRO A 237 11.22 -10.77 -1.52
N GLU A 238 10.77 -11.89 -0.97
CA GLU A 238 9.48 -12.00 -0.29
C GLU A 238 9.38 -11.19 1.01
N ILE A 239 10.51 -10.84 1.63
CA ILE A 239 10.52 -9.99 2.83
C ILE A 239 10.61 -8.53 2.43
N THR A 240 11.74 -8.14 1.85
CA THR A 240 12.02 -6.71 1.64
C THR A 240 11.52 -6.24 0.29
N GLY A 241 11.63 -7.04 -0.78
CA GLY A 241 11.18 -6.65 -2.12
C GLY A 241 9.68 -6.38 -2.15
N ALA A 242 8.87 -7.37 -1.81
CA ALA A 242 7.41 -7.29 -1.84
C ALA A 242 6.85 -6.12 -0.99
N LEU A 243 7.33 -6.02 0.26
CA LEU A 243 6.81 -5.03 1.21
C LEU A 243 7.34 -3.62 0.94
N MET A 244 8.50 -3.50 0.29
CA MET A 244 8.92 -2.21 -0.25
C MET A 244 8.03 -1.86 -1.43
N ILE A 245 7.86 -2.70 -2.46
CA ILE A 245 7.01 -2.42 -3.65
C ILE A 245 5.64 -1.90 -3.24
N THR A 246 4.95 -2.63 -2.36
CA THR A 246 3.58 -2.32 -1.93
C THR A 246 3.48 -1.14 -0.97
N GLY A 247 4.60 -0.63 -0.44
CA GLY A 247 4.60 0.47 0.52
C GLY A 247 4.16 0.08 1.93
N SER A 248 4.01 -1.22 2.23
CA SER A 248 3.59 -1.76 3.54
C SER A 248 4.70 -1.68 4.61
N LEU A 249 5.23 -0.48 4.85
CA LEU A 249 6.42 -0.24 5.67
C LEU A 249 6.24 -0.57 7.17
N PRO A 250 5.11 -0.25 7.83
CA PRO A 250 4.84 -0.69 9.20
C PRO A 250 4.81 -2.21 9.31
N TYR A 251 4.23 -2.90 8.32
CA TYR A 251 4.22 -4.36 8.28
C TYR A 251 5.63 -4.94 8.09
N LEU A 252 6.45 -4.34 7.22
CA LEU A 252 7.85 -4.72 7.03
C LEU A 252 8.66 -4.58 8.33
N LEU A 253 8.49 -3.47 9.06
CA LEU A 253 9.08 -3.28 10.39
C LEU A 253 8.63 -4.39 11.35
N ALA A 254 7.33 -4.68 11.38
CA ALA A 254 6.77 -5.72 12.25
C ALA A 254 7.34 -7.11 11.91
N VAL A 255 7.42 -7.49 10.64
CA VAL A 255 8.05 -8.76 10.21
C VAL A 255 9.53 -8.82 10.62
N ALA A 256 10.28 -7.71 10.47
CA ALA A 256 11.68 -7.63 10.87
C ALA A 256 11.89 -7.77 12.40
N THR A 257 10.87 -7.51 13.22
CA THR A 257 10.91 -7.69 14.67
C THR A 257 10.62 -9.13 15.14
N ILE A 258 9.92 -9.94 14.32
CA ILE A 258 9.54 -11.33 14.66
C ILE A 258 10.72 -12.19 15.13
N PRO A 259 11.87 -12.23 14.43
CA PRO A 259 12.92 -13.19 14.76
C PRO A 259 13.48 -12.99 16.18
N ALA A 260 13.76 -11.75 16.55
CA ALA A 260 14.31 -11.41 17.85
C ALA A 260 13.28 -11.58 18.97
N ALA A 261 12.03 -11.12 18.76
CA ALA A 261 10.95 -11.28 19.74
C ALA A 261 10.66 -12.78 20.01
N LEU A 262 10.60 -13.59 18.95
CA LEU A 262 10.42 -15.03 19.08
C LEU A 262 11.60 -15.69 19.82
N ALA A 263 12.84 -15.29 19.51
CA ALA A 263 14.02 -15.79 20.21
C ALA A 263 13.99 -15.51 21.72
N LEU A 264 13.55 -14.32 22.14
CA LEU A 264 13.36 -13.98 23.56
C LEU A 264 12.26 -14.85 24.19
N LEU A 265 11.12 -15.01 23.51
CA LEU A 265 9.98 -15.77 23.98
C LEU A 265 10.33 -17.26 24.19
N ILE A 266 10.92 -17.91 23.18
CA ILE A 266 11.25 -19.35 23.24
C ILE A 266 12.42 -19.66 24.19
N THR A 267 13.21 -18.66 24.56
CA THR A 267 14.28 -18.80 25.57
C THR A 267 13.82 -18.42 26.97
N GLY A 268 12.58 -17.98 27.15
CA GLY A 268 11.98 -17.68 28.45
C GLY A 268 12.47 -16.37 29.06
N ARG A 269 12.78 -15.36 28.24
CA ARG A 269 13.22 -14.03 28.65
C ARG A 269 12.05 -13.09 28.84
N THR A 270 11.14 -13.41 29.77
CA THR A 270 9.85 -12.73 29.89
C THR A 270 9.98 -11.21 30.03
N VAL A 271 10.91 -10.71 30.85
CA VAL A 271 11.10 -9.26 31.06
C VAL A 271 11.42 -8.51 29.76
N ALA A 272 12.27 -9.07 28.90
CA ALA A 272 12.59 -8.48 27.60
C ALA A 272 11.55 -8.83 26.52
N ALA A 273 10.91 -9.99 26.62
CA ALA A 273 9.91 -10.46 25.67
C ALA A 273 8.62 -9.64 25.72
N VAL A 274 8.20 -9.17 26.91
CA VAL A 274 6.98 -8.35 27.05
C VAL A 274 7.03 -7.10 26.15
N PRO A 275 7.99 -6.15 26.30
CA PRO A 275 8.04 -4.99 25.42
C PRO A 275 8.30 -5.38 23.97
N ALA A 276 9.06 -6.44 23.71
CA ALA A 276 9.28 -6.92 22.34
C ALA A 276 7.98 -7.36 21.63
N LEU A 277 7.12 -8.09 22.32
CA LEU A 277 5.83 -8.56 21.80
C LEU A 277 4.83 -7.42 21.64
N THR A 278 4.81 -6.47 22.58
CA THR A 278 4.06 -5.21 22.46
C THR A 278 4.48 -4.46 21.19
N GLY A 279 5.78 -4.40 20.91
CA GLY A 279 6.32 -3.77 19.71
C GLY A 279 5.89 -4.46 18.41
N VAL A 280 5.90 -5.79 18.37
CA VAL A 280 5.41 -6.55 17.20
C VAL A 280 3.95 -6.19 16.91
N PHE A 281 3.09 -6.17 17.95
CA PHE A 281 1.67 -5.85 17.79
C PHE A 281 1.43 -4.40 17.36
N LEU A 282 2.06 -3.43 18.02
CA LEU A 282 1.88 -2.00 17.74
C LEU A 282 2.58 -1.53 16.46
N ALA A 283 3.52 -2.32 15.91
CA ALA A 283 4.02 -2.13 14.56
C ALA A 283 3.02 -2.63 13.52
N HIS A 284 2.50 -3.87 13.69
CA HIS A 284 1.39 -4.38 12.89
C HIS A 284 0.79 -5.68 13.49
N PRO A 285 -0.53 -5.78 13.74
CA PRO A 285 -1.16 -6.96 14.35
C PRO A 285 -0.93 -8.29 13.62
N ALA A 286 -0.95 -8.28 12.28
CA ALA A 286 -0.66 -9.46 11.44
C ALA A 286 0.67 -10.16 11.79
N ALA A 287 1.73 -9.40 12.13
CA ALA A 287 3.01 -9.98 12.54
C ALA A 287 2.92 -10.66 13.91
N ALA A 288 2.07 -10.16 14.82
CA ALA A 288 1.82 -10.79 16.11
C ALA A 288 1.08 -12.14 15.94
N VAL A 289 0.16 -12.23 14.97
CA VAL A 289 -0.50 -13.50 14.59
C VAL A 289 0.52 -14.51 14.08
N ALA A 290 1.40 -14.12 13.15
CA ALA A 290 2.48 -15.00 12.67
C ALA A 290 3.39 -15.48 13.81
N LEU A 291 3.79 -14.58 14.71
CA LEU A 291 4.60 -14.92 15.88
C LEU A 291 3.88 -15.88 16.82
N ALA A 292 2.57 -15.69 17.07
CA ALA A 292 1.77 -16.58 17.89
C ALA A 292 1.69 -18.00 17.30
N ILE A 293 1.50 -18.12 15.97
CA ILE A 293 1.56 -19.40 15.25
C ILE A 293 2.94 -20.06 15.46
N PHE A 294 4.04 -19.31 15.31
CA PHE A 294 5.39 -19.85 15.50
C PHE A 294 5.63 -20.31 16.95
N ALA A 295 5.18 -19.53 17.94
CA ALA A 295 5.29 -19.89 19.35
C ALA A 295 4.46 -21.14 19.69
N LEU A 296 3.25 -21.26 19.12
CA LEU A 296 2.39 -22.44 19.29
C LEU A 296 3.05 -23.68 18.69
N LEU A 297 3.50 -23.63 17.44
CA LEU A 297 4.18 -24.75 16.77
C LEU A 297 5.48 -25.16 17.48
N TRP A 298 6.23 -24.18 17.96
CA TRP A 298 7.41 -24.43 18.81
C TRP A 298 7.04 -25.18 20.09
N TRP A 299 5.91 -24.85 20.72
CA TRP A 299 5.47 -25.54 21.92
C TRP A 299 4.94 -26.94 21.60
N LEU A 300 4.14 -27.10 20.54
CA LEU A 300 3.57 -28.38 20.09
C LEU A 300 4.64 -29.42 19.74
N THR A 301 5.77 -28.98 19.20
CA THR A 301 6.93 -29.87 18.94
C THR A 301 7.71 -30.26 20.20
N ARG A 302 7.43 -29.61 21.34
CA ARG A 302 8.04 -29.96 22.64
C ARG A 302 7.16 -29.60 23.83
N PRO A 303 5.99 -30.24 23.99
CA PRO A 303 5.01 -29.83 24.97
C PRO A 303 5.60 -29.96 26.38
N ARG A 304 5.78 -28.82 27.04
CA ARG A 304 6.18 -28.74 28.44
C ARG A 304 5.27 -27.77 29.16
N ALA A 305 4.68 -28.20 30.28
CA ALA A 305 3.77 -27.39 31.09
C ALA A 305 4.44 -26.08 31.55
N GLY A 306 5.69 -26.14 32.02
CA GLY A 306 6.43 -24.96 32.47
C GLY A 306 6.73 -23.94 31.35
N SER A 307 6.87 -24.37 30.09
CA SER A 307 6.98 -23.41 28.98
C SER A 307 5.61 -22.87 28.57
N LEU A 308 4.55 -23.69 28.61
CA LEU A 308 3.18 -23.22 28.34
C LEU A 308 2.79 -22.13 29.33
N ALA A 309 2.97 -22.39 30.63
CA ALA A 309 2.67 -21.43 31.69
C ALA A 309 3.41 -20.10 31.47
N ARG A 310 4.67 -20.14 31.06
CA ARG A 310 5.43 -18.91 30.73
C ARG A 310 4.90 -18.19 29.49
N LEU A 311 4.54 -18.91 28.44
CA LEU A 311 3.93 -18.31 27.25
C LEU A 311 2.62 -17.61 27.63
N LEU A 312 1.76 -18.28 28.39
CA LEU A 312 0.48 -17.74 28.84
C LEU A 312 0.64 -16.54 29.77
N VAL A 313 1.57 -16.60 30.73
CA VAL A 313 1.86 -15.45 31.61
C VAL A 313 2.41 -14.27 30.82
N THR A 314 3.33 -14.51 29.88
CA THR A 314 3.88 -13.45 29.04
C THR A 314 2.79 -12.83 28.17
N ALA A 315 1.94 -13.66 27.55
CA ALA A 315 0.80 -13.22 26.76
C ALA A 315 -0.21 -12.43 27.60
N ALA A 316 -0.54 -12.90 28.80
CA ALA A 316 -1.44 -12.19 29.72
C ALA A 316 -0.90 -10.81 30.10
N ILE A 317 0.40 -10.67 30.38
CA ILE A 317 1.02 -9.37 30.65
C ILE A 317 0.91 -8.44 29.44
N VAL A 318 1.19 -8.95 28.22
CA VAL A 318 1.09 -8.17 26.98
C VAL A 318 -0.36 -7.74 26.74
N VAL A 319 -1.33 -8.63 26.93
CA VAL A 319 -2.77 -8.32 26.81
C VAL A 319 -3.19 -7.28 27.82
N VAL A 320 -2.76 -7.38 29.08
CA VAL A 320 -3.06 -6.37 30.11
C VAL A 320 -2.46 -5.01 29.74
N LEU A 321 -1.20 -5.00 29.27
CA LEU A 321 -0.53 -3.77 28.84
C LEU A 321 -1.24 -3.13 27.64
N LEU A 322 -1.71 -3.95 26.70
CA LEU A 322 -2.41 -3.52 25.49
C LEU A 322 -3.93 -3.40 25.67
N ALA A 323 -4.49 -3.68 26.85
CA ALA A 323 -5.94 -3.74 27.04
C ALA A 323 -6.66 -2.46 26.53
N PRO A 324 -6.17 -1.24 26.80
CA PRO A 324 -6.81 -0.03 26.27
C PRO A 324 -6.78 0.05 24.74
N VAL A 325 -5.71 -0.45 24.12
CA VAL A 325 -5.56 -0.50 22.67
C VAL A 325 -6.46 -1.57 22.06
N LEU A 326 -6.54 -2.75 22.69
CA LEU A 326 -7.35 -3.88 22.22
C LEU A 326 -8.86 -3.59 22.24
N VAL A 327 -9.33 -2.75 23.16
CA VAL A 327 -10.72 -2.27 23.16
C VAL A 327 -11.02 -1.46 21.90
N SER A 328 -10.11 -0.56 21.51
CA SER A 328 -10.24 0.22 20.27
C SER A 328 -10.19 -0.66 19.02
N VAL A 329 -9.32 -1.68 19.00
CA VAL A 329 -9.24 -2.67 17.89
C VAL A 329 -10.57 -3.41 17.67
N ALA A 330 -11.26 -3.79 18.75
CA ALA A 330 -12.50 -4.54 18.66
C ALA A 330 -13.64 -3.76 17.98
N GLY A 331 -13.57 -2.43 17.96
CA GLY A 331 -14.53 -1.56 17.27
C GLY A 331 -14.24 -1.35 15.78
N SER A 332 -13.11 -1.84 15.25
CA SER A 332 -12.65 -1.60 13.87
C SER A 332 -12.53 -2.88 13.01
N GLY A 333 -13.12 -4.01 13.46
CA GLY A 333 -12.86 -5.33 12.89
C GLY A 333 -13.44 -5.62 11.50
N ASP A 334 -14.50 -4.91 11.10
CA ASP A 334 -15.27 -5.25 9.89
C ASP A 334 -14.64 -4.74 8.58
N SER A 335 -13.79 -3.70 8.61
CA SER A 335 -13.18 -3.08 7.42
C SER A 335 -12.00 -3.85 6.81
N VAL A 336 -11.48 -4.88 7.49
CA VAL A 336 -10.29 -5.64 7.05
C VAL A 336 -10.66 -6.83 6.15
N ALA A 337 -11.90 -7.30 6.20
CA ALA A 337 -12.35 -8.53 5.54
C ALA A 337 -12.64 -8.38 4.03
N GLU A 338 -12.69 -7.15 3.51
CA GLU A 338 -13.06 -6.86 2.12
C GLU A 338 -11.90 -7.07 1.13
N TYR A 339 -10.65 -6.96 1.60
CA TYR A 339 -9.48 -7.16 0.76
C TYR A 339 -9.26 -8.63 0.40
N HIS A 340 -9.02 -8.90 -0.89
CA HIS A 340 -8.64 -10.22 -1.40
C HIS A 340 -7.45 -10.10 -2.37
N GLY A 341 -6.51 -11.03 -2.31
CA GLY A 341 -5.24 -11.00 -3.05
C GLY A 341 -5.12 -12.03 -4.16
N GLN A 342 -6.24 -12.55 -4.68
CA GLN A 342 -6.25 -13.60 -5.69
C GLN A 342 -5.64 -13.11 -7.01
N VAL A 343 -4.81 -13.95 -7.63
CA VAL A 343 -4.01 -13.58 -8.82
C VAL A 343 -4.49 -14.31 -10.09
N GLY A 344 -5.60 -15.06 -10.02
CA GLY A 344 -6.17 -15.77 -11.18
C GLY A 344 -5.27 -16.87 -11.76
N ILE A 345 -4.31 -17.39 -10.97
CA ILE A 345 -3.37 -18.46 -11.38
C ILE A 345 -3.90 -19.85 -11.02
N ASP A 346 -3.40 -20.88 -11.68
CA ASP A 346 -3.72 -22.27 -11.33
C ASP A 346 -3.02 -22.72 -10.02
N HIS A 347 -3.50 -23.82 -9.43
CA HIS A 347 -2.97 -24.35 -8.17
C HIS A 347 -1.52 -24.86 -8.28
N VAL A 348 -1.06 -25.31 -9.45
CA VAL A 348 0.31 -25.81 -9.63
C VAL A 348 1.29 -24.63 -9.59
N GLN A 349 0.95 -23.55 -10.28
CA GLN A 349 1.70 -22.29 -10.27
C GLN A 349 1.65 -21.64 -8.89
N SER A 350 0.49 -21.61 -8.24
CA SER A 350 0.35 -21.10 -6.86
C SER A 350 1.23 -21.86 -5.87
N ALA A 351 1.23 -23.20 -5.95
CA ALA A 351 2.07 -24.03 -5.09
C ALA A 351 3.56 -23.78 -5.38
N TRP A 352 3.93 -23.65 -6.65
CA TRP A 352 5.29 -23.32 -7.06
C TRP A 352 5.73 -21.96 -6.50
N TRP A 353 4.92 -20.91 -6.68
CA TRP A 353 5.17 -19.57 -6.16
C TRP A 353 5.30 -19.56 -4.65
N THR A 354 4.44 -20.30 -3.95
CA THR A 354 4.51 -20.47 -2.50
C THR A 354 5.84 -21.11 -2.06
N VAL A 355 6.33 -22.12 -2.78
CA VAL A 355 7.60 -22.78 -2.49
C VAL A 355 8.78 -21.85 -2.76
N THR A 356 8.78 -21.12 -3.88
CA THR A 356 9.88 -20.27 -4.31
C THR A 356 9.92 -18.89 -3.65
N GLY A 357 8.89 -18.50 -2.90
CA GLY A 357 8.80 -17.16 -2.31
C GLY A 357 8.31 -16.09 -3.30
N GLN A 358 7.54 -16.49 -4.32
CA GLN A 358 7.01 -15.61 -5.34
C GLN A 358 5.54 -15.24 -5.09
N SER A 359 5.15 -14.06 -5.56
CA SER A 359 3.82 -13.48 -5.52
C SER A 359 3.65 -12.55 -6.73
N ASN A 360 2.45 -12.00 -6.91
CA ASN A 360 2.16 -10.94 -7.90
C ASN A 360 3.16 -9.76 -7.83
N TYR A 361 3.73 -9.47 -6.66
CA TYR A 361 4.71 -8.38 -6.49
C TYR A 361 6.19 -8.82 -6.58
N THR A 362 6.49 -10.12 -6.49
CA THR A 362 7.88 -10.61 -6.50
C THR A 362 8.24 -11.42 -7.74
N GLN A 363 7.27 -11.77 -8.57
CA GLN A 363 7.51 -12.49 -9.82
C GLN A 363 8.50 -11.78 -10.75
N ALA A 364 8.42 -10.44 -10.84
CA ALA A 364 9.30 -9.62 -11.69
C ALA A 364 10.74 -9.53 -11.15
N ILE A 365 10.93 -9.62 -9.82
CA ILE A 365 12.28 -9.71 -9.22
C ILE A 365 12.88 -11.11 -9.42
N GLY A 366 12.01 -12.12 -9.62
CA GLY A 366 12.40 -13.52 -9.72
C GLY A 366 12.61 -14.21 -8.38
N TRP A 367 13.03 -15.47 -8.43
CA TRP A 367 13.36 -16.28 -7.26
C TRP A 367 14.84 -16.68 -7.30
N TYR A 368 15.41 -17.01 -6.14
CA TYR A 368 16.82 -17.34 -6.02
C TYR A 368 17.01 -18.86 -5.77
N PRO A 369 17.40 -19.66 -6.79
CA PRO A 369 17.43 -21.11 -6.66
C PRO A 369 18.31 -21.66 -5.54
N PRO A 370 19.53 -21.13 -5.30
CA PRO A 370 20.33 -21.54 -4.16
C PRO A 370 19.63 -21.33 -2.81
N ALA A 371 18.85 -20.25 -2.62
CA ALA A 371 18.10 -20.06 -1.38
C ALA A 371 16.98 -21.11 -1.21
N VAL A 372 16.28 -21.47 -2.28
CA VAL A 372 15.26 -22.54 -2.24
C VAL A 372 15.92 -23.88 -1.90
N VAL A 373 17.01 -24.24 -2.57
CA VAL A 373 17.76 -25.48 -2.29
C VAL A 373 18.27 -25.51 -0.85
N LEU A 374 18.87 -24.42 -0.36
CA LEU A 374 19.34 -24.32 1.02
C LEU A 374 18.18 -24.36 2.02
N THR A 375 17.03 -23.79 1.69
CA THR A 375 15.81 -23.88 2.51
C THR A 375 15.34 -25.33 2.61
N LEU A 376 15.26 -26.06 1.50
CA LEU A 376 14.86 -27.47 1.48
C LEU A 376 15.84 -28.36 2.26
N VAL A 377 17.15 -28.18 2.06
CA VAL A 377 18.19 -28.89 2.82
C VAL A 377 18.06 -28.58 4.32
N GLY A 378 17.88 -27.31 4.66
CA GLY A 378 17.69 -26.86 6.03
C GLY A 378 16.45 -27.47 6.69
N ALA A 379 15.34 -27.52 5.96
CA ALA A 379 14.10 -28.14 6.40
C ALA A 379 14.30 -29.64 6.68
N VAL A 380 14.92 -30.38 5.75
CA VAL A 380 15.25 -31.80 5.94
C VAL A 380 16.13 -31.98 7.17
N VAL A 381 17.18 -31.18 7.34
CA VAL A 381 18.05 -31.25 8.52
C VAL A 381 17.30 -30.97 9.82
N LEU A 382 16.37 -30.00 9.84
CA LEU A 382 15.56 -29.66 11.02
C LEU A 382 14.58 -30.77 11.39
N LEU A 383 13.99 -31.45 10.40
CA LEU A 383 13.10 -32.61 10.58
C LEU A 383 13.85 -33.85 11.09
N LEU A 384 15.05 -34.11 10.55
CA LEU A 384 15.85 -35.28 10.90
C LEU A 384 16.68 -35.10 12.19
N ARG A 385 16.76 -33.88 12.72
CA ARG A 385 17.49 -33.61 13.95
C ARG A 385 16.82 -34.30 15.13
N ARG A 386 17.63 -34.98 15.95
CA ARG A 386 17.18 -35.64 17.19
C ARG A 386 16.67 -34.70 18.30
N ARG A 387 16.53 -33.40 18.03
CA ARG A 387 15.97 -32.45 18.99
C ARG A 387 14.47 -32.35 18.70
N PRO A 388 13.58 -32.75 19.62
CA PRO A 388 12.14 -32.87 19.32
C PRO A 388 11.49 -31.55 18.88
N TRP A 389 12.08 -30.41 19.27
CA TRP A 389 11.57 -29.09 18.97
C TRP A 389 12.12 -28.47 17.69
N THR A 390 13.09 -29.05 16.99
CA THR A 390 13.61 -28.42 15.76
C THR A 390 12.68 -28.44 14.53
N PRO A 391 11.64 -29.29 14.44
CA PRO A 391 10.70 -29.27 13.32
C PRO A 391 9.80 -28.02 13.19
N TRP A 392 9.62 -27.21 14.24
CA TRP A 392 8.62 -26.12 14.21
C TRP A 392 8.79 -25.11 13.05
N PRO A 393 10.00 -24.72 12.60
CA PRO A 393 10.13 -23.81 11.47
C PRO A 393 9.57 -24.43 10.18
N VAL A 394 9.73 -25.75 10.02
CA VAL A 394 9.23 -26.47 8.85
C VAL A 394 7.70 -26.56 8.90
N PHE A 395 7.13 -26.85 10.07
CA PHE A 395 5.67 -26.81 10.22
C PHE A 395 5.10 -25.40 10.03
N GLY A 396 5.83 -24.36 10.43
CA GLY A 396 5.45 -22.97 10.15
C GLY A 396 5.41 -22.66 8.66
N LEU A 397 6.41 -23.15 7.90
CA LEU A 397 6.43 -23.04 6.43
C LEU A 397 5.25 -23.76 5.79
N VAL A 398 4.88 -24.94 6.30
CA VAL A 398 3.71 -25.68 5.78
C VAL A 398 2.41 -24.95 6.11
N VAL A 399 2.18 -24.55 7.37
CA VAL A 399 0.94 -23.88 7.79
C VAL A 399 0.75 -22.58 7.02
N LEU A 400 1.75 -21.68 7.03
CA LEU A 400 1.63 -20.42 6.30
C LEU A 400 1.66 -20.64 4.78
N GLY A 401 2.35 -21.67 4.30
CA GLY A 401 2.38 -22.02 2.88
C GLY A 401 1.01 -22.42 2.35
N VAL A 402 0.26 -23.26 3.07
CA VAL A 402 -1.12 -23.63 2.67
C VAL A 402 -2.05 -22.41 2.64
N VAL A 403 -1.91 -21.49 3.61
CA VAL A 403 -2.71 -20.25 3.63
C VAL A 403 -2.29 -19.33 2.48
N ALA A 404 -0.99 -19.17 2.24
CA ALA A 404 -0.46 -18.35 1.16
C ALA A 404 -0.84 -18.88 -0.23
N ASP A 405 -0.86 -20.20 -0.40
CA ASP A 405 -1.33 -20.87 -1.61
C ASP A 405 -2.82 -20.59 -1.83
N SER A 406 -3.66 -20.78 -0.80
CA SER A 406 -5.08 -20.46 -0.89
C SER A 406 -5.37 -18.96 -1.06
N ALA A 407 -4.48 -18.06 -0.64
CA ALA A 407 -4.63 -16.63 -0.88
C ALA A 407 -4.34 -16.25 -2.35
N GLN A 408 -3.51 -17.02 -3.05
CA GLN A 408 -3.19 -16.80 -4.47
C GLN A 408 -4.22 -17.45 -5.39
N ALA A 409 -4.54 -18.73 -5.10
CA ALA A 409 -5.50 -19.55 -5.81
C ALA A 409 -6.40 -20.24 -4.78
N ARG A 410 -7.61 -19.69 -4.59
CA ARG A 410 -8.53 -20.12 -3.53
C ARG A 410 -8.89 -21.60 -3.66
N TRP A 411 -8.76 -22.31 -2.55
CA TRP A 411 -9.16 -23.72 -2.46
C TRP A 411 -10.68 -23.85 -2.43
N ALA A 412 -11.19 -25.00 -2.87
CA ALA A 412 -12.62 -25.29 -2.78
C ALA A 412 -13.12 -25.26 -1.32
N ASP A 413 -14.36 -24.83 -1.15
CA ASP A 413 -15.04 -24.81 0.14
C ASP A 413 -15.34 -26.23 0.65
N PRO A 414 -15.35 -26.45 1.97
CA PRO A 414 -15.25 -25.45 3.06
C PRO A 414 -13.81 -25.07 3.46
N PHE A 415 -12.79 -25.73 2.88
CA PHE A 415 -11.40 -25.51 3.27
C PHE A 415 -10.89 -24.12 2.85
N GLY A 416 -11.29 -23.65 1.67
CA GLY A 416 -11.00 -22.29 1.20
C GLY A 416 -11.42 -21.23 2.21
N GLU A 417 -12.65 -21.32 2.70
CA GLU A 417 -13.19 -20.42 3.71
C GLU A 417 -12.42 -20.47 5.05
N TRP A 418 -12.06 -21.67 5.54
CA TRP A 418 -11.27 -21.78 6.77
C TRP A 418 -9.87 -21.16 6.63
N LEU A 419 -9.25 -21.33 5.46
CA LEU A 419 -7.96 -20.71 5.15
C LEU A 419 -8.10 -19.20 4.99
N ARG A 420 -9.22 -18.72 4.44
CA ARG A 420 -9.54 -17.29 4.34
C ARG A 420 -9.62 -16.65 5.73
N VAL A 421 -10.27 -17.27 6.71
CA VAL A 421 -10.33 -16.75 8.09
C VAL A 421 -8.93 -16.50 8.67
N LEU A 422 -7.99 -17.41 8.43
CA LEU A 422 -6.60 -17.23 8.84
C LEU A 422 -5.87 -16.20 7.96
N GLY A 423 -6.19 -16.17 6.67
CA GLY A 423 -5.67 -15.23 5.68
C GLY A 423 -6.09 -13.78 5.93
N THR A 424 -7.28 -13.51 6.46
CA THR A 424 -7.81 -12.16 6.70
C THR A 424 -6.92 -11.32 7.61
N PHE A 425 -6.25 -11.94 8.59
CA PHE A 425 -5.25 -11.23 9.42
C PHE A 425 -4.09 -10.66 8.59
N PHE A 426 -3.87 -11.18 7.39
CA PHE A 426 -2.88 -10.77 6.40
C PHE A 426 -3.54 -10.14 5.16
N TYR A 427 -4.76 -9.59 5.29
CA TYR A 427 -5.58 -9.07 4.20
C TYR A 427 -5.86 -10.08 3.08
N ASP A 428 -5.72 -11.37 3.39
CA ASP A 428 -5.79 -12.47 2.43
C ASP A 428 -4.83 -12.25 1.22
N MET A 429 -3.69 -11.61 1.50
CA MET A 429 -2.67 -11.29 0.52
C MET A 429 -1.47 -12.23 0.67
N ALA A 430 -1.16 -12.96 -0.39
CA ALA A 430 -0.08 -13.95 -0.39
C ALA A 430 1.28 -13.37 -0.02
N TYR A 431 1.63 -12.20 -0.55
CA TYR A 431 2.92 -11.56 -0.28
C TYR A 431 3.09 -11.22 1.22
N ARG A 432 1.99 -10.88 1.93
CA ARG A 432 2.01 -10.64 3.37
C ARG A 432 2.23 -11.92 4.16
N LEU A 433 1.70 -13.07 3.71
CA LEU A 433 1.95 -14.38 4.31
C LEU A 433 3.37 -14.89 4.02
N GLN A 434 3.91 -14.58 2.84
CA GLN A 434 5.25 -15.03 2.46
C GLN A 434 6.38 -14.28 3.17
N ALA A 435 6.17 -13.04 3.60
CA ALA A 435 7.17 -12.31 4.40
C ALA A 435 7.55 -13.02 5.72
N PRO A 436 6.61 -13.45 6.60
CA PRO A 436 6.95 -14.26 7.76
C PRO A 436 7.43 -15.67 7.39
N MET A 437 7.02 -16.25 6.25
CA MET A 437 7.66 -17.48 5.75
C MET A 437 9.15 -17.26 5.43
N GLY A 438 9.50 -16.10 4.87
CA GLY A 438 10.88 -15.70 4.60
C GLY A 438 11.74 -15.76 5.87
N VAL A 439 11.23 -15.31 7.02
CA VAL A 439 11.92 -15.46 8.33
C VAL A 439 12.25 -16.92 8.64
N LEU A 440 11.34 -17.85 8.35
CA LEU A 440 11.58 -19.28 8.55
C LEU A 440 12.60 -19.82 7.53
N ARG A 441 12.58 -19.35 6.29
CA ARG A 441 13.58 -19.69 5.27
C ARG A 441 14.98 -19.26 5.71
N LEU A 442 15.14 -18.08 6.32
CA LEU A 442 16.43 -17.64 6.88
C LEU A 442 16.99 -18.63 7.91
N VAL A 443 16.13 -19.16 8.79
CA VAL A 443 16.51 -20.18 9.77
C VAL A 443 16.93 -21.48 9.08
N CYS A 444 16.17 -21.94 8.08
CA CYS A 444 16.51 -23.13 7.30
C CYS A 444 17.86 -22.96 6.58
N ILE A 445 18.07 -21.83 5.88
CA ILE A 445 19.31 -21.52 5.16
C ILE A 445 20.50 -21.54 6.12
N GLY A 446 20.41 -20.84 7.25
CA GLY A 446 21.50 -20.83 8.23
C GLY A 446 21.84 -22.23 8.76
N VAL A 447 20.83 -23.05 9.02
CA VAL A 447 21.01 -24.45 9.46
C VAL A 447 21.64 -25.31 8.36
N ALA A 448 21.22 -25.15 7.10
CA ALA A 448 21.77 -25.86 5.95
C ALA A 448 23.26 -25.54 5.76
N VAL A 449 23.62 -24.26 5.78
CA VAL A 449 25.02 -23.82 5.64
C VAL A 449 25.89 -24.38 6.76
N ALA A 450 25.41 -24.38 8.01
CA ALA A 450 26.15 -24.96 9.13
C ALA A 450 26.31 -26.48 9.00
N TRP A 451 25.29 -27.18 8.49
CA TRP A 451 25.36 -28.61 8.24
C TRP A 451 26.34 -28.96 7.10
N VAL A 452 26.30 -28.24 5.99
CA VAL A 452 27.25 -28.40 4.87
C VAL A 452 28.68 -28.11 5.34
N ALA A 453 28.90 -27.01 6.07
CA ALA A 453 30.21 -26.66 6.62
C ALA A 453 30.74 -27.78 7.52
N GLU A 454 29.88 -28.38 8.35
CA GLU A 454 30.26 -29.51 9.17
C GLU A 454 30.63 -30.76 8.33
N LEU A 455 29.88 -31.05 7.27
CA LEU A 455 30.17 -32.17 6.37
C LEU A 455 31.54 -32.00 5.69
N VAL A 456 31.82 -30.80 5.18
CA VAL A 456 33.10 -30.45 4.55
C VAL A 456 34.26 -30.58 5.54
N LEU A 457 34.10 -30.05 6.76
CA LEU A 457 35.13 -30.17 7.80
C LEU A 457 35.38 -31.62 8.21
N ARG A 458 34.33 -32.44 8.27
CA ARG A 458 34.45 -33.89 8.52
C ARG A 458 35.21 -34.58 7.38
N ALA A 459 34.82 -34.36 6.12
CA ALA A 459 35.45 -34.93 4.94
C ALA A 459 36.94 -34.53 4.81
N TRP A 460 37.25 -33.25 5.06
CA TRP A 460 38.62 -32.75 5.06
C TRP A 460 39.47 -33.37 6.18
N SER A 461 38.89 -33.53 7.37
CA SER A 461 39.56 -34.17 8.50
C SER A 461 39.80 -35.67 8.28
N SER A 462 38.92 -36.37 7.56
CA SER A 462 39.15 -37.77 7.16
C SER A 462 40.23 -37.89 6.08
N ALA A 463 40.24 -37.00 5.09
CA ALA A 463 41.25 -36.99 4.02
C ALA A 463 42.67 -36.73 4.58
N ARG A 464 42.81 -35.80 5.53
CA ARG A 464 44.11 -35.55 6.20
C ARG A 464 44.58 -36.69 7.10
N ARG A 465 43.66 -37.43 7.73
CA ARG A 465 44.01 -38.64 8.51
C ARG A 465 44.40 -39.82 7.62
N GLY A 466 43.88 -39.90 6.40
CA GLY A 466 44.35 -40.84 5.39
C GLY A 466 45.78 -40.53 4.91
N ARG A 467 46.13 -39.25 4.76
CA ARG A 467 47.44 -38.80 4.25
C ARG A 467 48.61 -38.89 5.25
N TRP A 468 48.32 -39.06 6.55
CA TRP A 468 49.31 -39.21 7.62
C TRP A 468 49.51 -40.68 8.04
N ARG A 469 48.88 -41.62 7.34
CA ARG A 469 49.01 -43.05 7.62
C ARG A 469 50.07 -43.75 6.74
N ASP A 470 50.67 -43.01 5.79
CA ASP A 470 51.67 -43.51 4.85
C ASP A 470 53.11 -43.05 5.12
N ASP A 471 53.35 -42.20 6.13
CA ASP A 471 54.71 -41.87 6.59
C ASP A 471 54.92 -42.41 8.02
N GLY A 472 55.91 -43.29 8.16
CA GLY A 472 56.12 -44.19 9.30
C GLY A 472 56.41 -43.56 10.67
N PRO A 473 56.62 -44.41 11.70
CA PRO A 473 56.65 -44.00 13.09
C PRO A 473 58.00 -43.36 13.45
N SER A 474 58.00 -42.17 14.04
CA SER A 474 59.16 -41.66 14.77
C SER A 474 58.80 -40.90 16.05
N SER A 475 59.30 -41.50 17.14
CA SER A 475 59.80 -40.95 18.40
C SER A 475 59.00 -39.92 19.21
N ALA A 476 58.76 -40.31 20.46
CA ALA A 476 58.31 -39.51 21.59
C ALA A 476 59.37 -38.50 22.09
N SER A 477 58.92 -37.27 22.37
CA SER A 477 59.24 -36.35 23.50
C SER A 477 58.51 -35.03 23.16
N SER A 478 57.90 -34.23 24.04
CA SER A 478 57.97 -34.00 25.47
C SER A 478 56.63 -33.39 25.97
N ALA A 479 56.40 -33.44 27.29
CA ALA A 479 55.38 -32.71 28.06
C ALA A 479 53.87 -32.94 27.72
N PRO A 480 53.10 -33.61 28.61
CA PRO A 480 51.64 -33.81 28.46
C PRO A 480 50.83 -32.51 28.36
N TRP A 481 51.38 -31.38 28.81
CA TRP A 481 50.72 -30.08 28.84
C TRP A 481 51.00 -29.22 27.59
N GLU A 482 52.15 -29.39 26.92
CA GLU A 482 52.47 -28.71 25.65
C GLU A 482 51.64 -29.29 24.51
N GLY A 483 51.50 -30.62 24.44
CA GLY A 483 50.59 -31.27 23.50
C GLY A 483 49.11 -30.92 23.73
N ALA A 484 48.71 -30.64 24.97
CA ALA A 484 47.36 -30.21 25.32
C ALA A 484 47.10 -28.73 24.99
N LEU A 485 48.08 -27.84 25.21
CA LEU A 485 48.04 -26.44 24.80
C LEU A 485 48.06 -26.31 23.28
N GLU A 486 48.97 -27.01 22.60
CA GLU A 486 49.00 -27.03 21.14
C GLU A 486 47.75 -27.69 20.55
N ALA A 487 47.16 -28.71 21.18
CA ALA A 487 45.89 -29.28 20.72
C ALA A 487 44.71 -28.33 20.97
N ALA A 488 44.70 -27.60 22.10
CA ALA A 488 43.69 -26.60 22.41
C ALA A 488 43.80 -25.39 21.46
N GLU A 489 45.02 -24.92 21.22
CA GLU A 489 45.37 -23.81 20.34
C GLU A 489 45.13 -24.18 18.88
N ARG A 490 45.54 -25.37 18.42
CA ARG A 490 45.18 -25.92 17.09
C ARG A 490 43.67 -26.12 16.95
N SER A 491 42.94 -26.45 18.01
CA SER A 491 41.48 -26.58 17.94
C SER A 491 40.76 -25.23 17.94
N SER A 492 41.35 -24.18 18.52
CA SER A 492 40.79 -22.83 18.57
C SER A 492 41.11 -22.07 17.27
N THR A 493 42.35 -22.17 16.76
CA THR A 493 42.74 -21.62 15.45
C THR A 493 42.03 -22.34 14.32
N ARG A 494 41.87 -23.67 14.34
CA ARG A 494 41.09 -24.39 13.29
C ARG A 494 39.61 -24.04 13.29
N ARG A 495 39.02 -23.77 14.46
CA ARG A 495 37.62 -23.30 14.56
C ARG A 495 37.48 -21.85 14.11
N ALA A 496 38.44 -20.99 14.45
CA ALA A 496 38.47 -19.60 14.02
C ALA A 496 38.74 -19.45 12.51
N THR A 497 39.67 -20.23 11.95
CA THR A 497 39.94 -20.25 10.50
C THR A 497 38.81 -20.89 9.71
N ALA A 498 38.21 -22.00 10.17
CA ALA A 498 37.04 -22.57 9.51
C ALA A 498 35.83 -21.62 9.51
N ALA A 499 35.58 -20.91 10.62
CA ALA A 499 34.53 -19.91 10.68
C ALA A 499 34.84 -18.71 9.78
N ALA A 500 36.08 -18.21 9.77
CA ALA A 500 36.50 -17.10 8.91
C ALA A 500 36.46 -17.47 7.42
N THR A 501 36.86 -18.68 7.03
CA THR A 501 36.83 -19.15 5.64
C THR A 501 35.41 -19.44 5.16
N VAL A 502 34.52 -19.99 6.01
CA VAL A 502 33.11 -20.19 5.65
C VAL A 502 32.36 -18.85 5.57
N VAL A 503 32.63 -17.92 6.48
CA VAL A 503 32.11 -16.54 6.38
C VAL A 503 32.65 -15.84 5.14
N ALA A 504 33.94 -15.97 4.82
CA ALA A 504 34.53 -15.40 3.61
C ALA A 504 33.95 -16.02 2.33
N VAL A 505 33.77 -17.34 2.25
CA VAL A 505 33.22 -18.02 1.08
C VAL A 505 31.72 -17.75 0.93
N ALA A 506 30.94 -17.74 2.02
CA ALA A 506 29.53 -17.35 1.99
C ALA A 506 29.35 -15.88 1.59
N SER A 507 30.25 -15.00 2.04
CA SER A 507 30.24 -13.58 1.66
C SER A 507 30.66 -13.37 0.20
N VAL A 508 31.65 -14.11 -0.30
CA VAL A 508 32.15 -13.99 -1.69
C VAL A 508 31.18 -14.59 -2.72
N VAL A 509 30.34 -15.56 -2.34
CA VAL A 509 29.36 -16.19 -3.24
C VAL A 509 27.96 -15.53 -3.19
N LEU A 510 27.55 -14.91 -2.07
CA LEU A 510 26.22 -14.28 -1.94
C LEU A 510 26.21 -12.77 -2.26
N VAL A 511 27.34 -12.06 -2.12
CA VAL A 511 27.44 -10.63 -2.49
C VAL A 511 27.21 -10.39 -4.00
N PRO A 512 27.73 -11.21 -4.93
CA PRO A 512 27.43 -11.07 -6.35
C PRO A 512 25.94 -11.23 -6.70
N VAL A 513 25.16 -11.98 -5.91
CA VAL A 513 23.71 -12.18 -6.13
C VAL A 513 22.89 -10.99 -5.61
N SER A 514 23.31 -10.39 -4.48
CA SER A 514 22.75 -9.09 -4.05
C SER A 514 23.04 -7.96 -5.05
N TRP A 515 24.11 -8.11 -5.84
CA TRP A 515 24.46 -7.25 -6.97
C TRP A 515 23.71 -7.62 -8.27
N ALA A 516 23.46 -8.90 -8.54
CA ALA A 516 22.73 -9.37 -9.74
C ALA A 516 21.24 -8.97 -9.73
N THR A 517 20.65 -8.82 -8.54
CA THR A 517 19.30 -8.23 -8.36
C THR A 517 19.34 -6.72 -8.18
N GLY A 518 20.49 -6.08 -8.42
CA GLY A 518 20.70 -4.65 -8.22
C GLY A 518 19.80 -3.79 -9.10
N ASP A 519 19.62 -4.19 -10.37
CA ASP A 519 18.84 -3.45 -11.35
C ASP A 519 17.34 -3.58 -11.11
N ASP A 520 16.82 -4.79 -10.88
CA ASP A 520 15.39 -5.00 -10.57
C ASP A 520 14.99 -4.39 -9.21
N ALA A 521 15.90 -4.40 -8.24
CA ALA A 521 15.68 -3.71 -6.97
C ALA A 521 15.77 -2.18 -7.13
N ARG A 522 16.66 -1.67 -7.98
CA ARG A 522 16.72 -0.24 -8.31
C ARG A 522 15.42 0.19 -9.00
N LEU A 523 14.93 -0.58 -9.96
CA LEU A 523 13.64 -0.38 -10.62
C LEU A 523 12.50 -0.37 -9.60
N THR A 524 12.44 -1.36 -8.71
CA THR A 524 11.48 -1.42 -7.59
C THR A 524 11.50 -0.17 -6.70
N MET A 525 12.69 0.40 -6.50
CA MET A 525 12.90 1.54 -5.62
C MET A 525 12.56 2.88 -6.24
N THR A 526 12.76 3.00 -7.56
CA THR A 526 12.36 4.16 -8.36
C THR A 526 10.92 4.03 -8.85
N ALA A 527 10.35 2.83 -8.82
CA ALA A 527 8.94 2.60 -9.10
C ALA A 527 8.07 3.40 -8.11
N SER A 528 6.97 3.94 -8.63
CA SER A 528 6.05 4.79 -7.88
C SER A 528 6.69 6.09 -7.35
N ARG A 529 7.81 6.55 -7.92
CA ARG A 529 8.42 7.86 -7.63
C ARG A 529 8.31 8.87 -8.78
N GLY A 530 7.42 8.56 -9.72
CA GLY A 530 7.00 9.45 -10.82
C GLY A 530 5.90 10.43 -10.39
N SER A 531 5.14 10.92 -11.36
CA SER A 531 4.05 11.91 -11.21
C SER A 531 2.65 11.28 -11.29
N THR A 532 2.51 10.02 -10.89
CA THR A 532 1.28 9.21 -11.12
C THR A 532 0.00 9.83 -10.54
N TYR A 533 0.06 10.38 -9.33
CA TYR A 533 -1.04 11.01 -8.59
C TYR A 533 -0.78 12.48 -8.23
N VAL A 534 0.49 12.92 -8.24
CA VAL A 534 0.89 14.29 -7.91
C VAL A 534 1.90 14.75 -8.95
N SER A 535 1.42 15.57 -9.87
CA SER A 535 2.20 16.22 -10.91
C SER A 535 2.97 17.45 -10.40
N ASP A 536 3.80 18.03 -11.26
CA ASP A 536 4.47 19.29 -10.95
C ASP A 536 3.51 20.48 -10.91
N ALA A 537 2.39 20.43 -11.67
CA ALA A 537 1.32 21.42 -11.58
C ALA A 537 0.64 21.37 -10.21
N ASP A 538 0.37 20.16 -9.70
CA ASP A 538 -0.21 19.97 -8.38
C ASP A 538 0.68 20.52 -7.27
N ARG A 539 1.99 20.28 -7.36
CA ARG A 539 2.96 20.83 -6.40
C ARG A 539 2.94 22.36 -6.39
N ARG A 540 2.95 23.00 -7.58
CA ARG A 540 2.88 24.46 -7.70
C ARG A 540 1.56 25.02 -7.15
N ALA A 541 0.45 24.35 -7.46
CA ALA A 541 -0.88 24.72 -6.99
C ALA A 541 -0.98 24.63 -5.45
N MET A 542 -0.51 23.52 -4.86
CA MET A 542 -0.47 23.34 -3.40
C MET A 542 0.42 24.38 -2.73
N GLU A 543 1.62 24.65 -3.29
CA GLU A 543 2.51 25.67 -2.74
C GLU A 543 1.90 27.07 -2.80
N TRP A 544 1.22 27.42 -3.90
CA TRP A 544 0.51 28.70 -4.02
C TRP A 544 -0.65 28.80 -3.02
N LEU A 545 -1.48 27.75 -2.95
CA LEU A 545 -2.65 27.68 -2.07
C LEU A 545 -2.24 27.79 -0.59
N ALA A 546 -1.16 27.14 -0.19
CA ALA A 546 -0.63 27.18 1.18
C ALA A 546 -0.28 28.60 1.68
N ARG A 547 -0.17 29.58 0.77
CA ARG A 547 0.10 30.99 1.08
C ARG A 547 -1.13 31.89 0.94
N ARG A 548 -2.31 31.35 0.68
CA ARG A 548 -3.55 32.12 0.52
C ARG A 548 -4.26 32.32 1.87
N PRO A 549 -5.08 33.39 2.02
CA PRO A 549 -5.92 33.59 3.20
C PRO A 549 -6.76 32.35 3.51
N HIS A 550 -6.97 32.06 4.80
CA HIS A 550 -7.81 30.96 5.29
C HIS A 550 -7.42 29.52 4.87
N ALA A 551 -6.43 29.33 4.00
CA ALA A 551 -6.04 28.01 3.49
C ALA A 551 -5.56 27.04 4.58
N MET A 552 -5.09 27.55 5.73
CA MET A 552 -4.65 26.78 6.90
C MET A 552 -5.65 26.80 8.07
N GLU A 553 -6.74 27.56 7.97
CA GLU A 553 -7.68 27.79 9.07
C GLU A 553 -8.93 26.89 8.99
N GLY A 554 -9.27 26.42 7.79
CA GLY A 554 -10.36 25.46 7.55
C GLY A 554 -9.84 24.22 6.83
N HIS A 555 -10.70 23.54 6.09
CA HIS A 555 -10.30 22.39 5.27
C HIS A 555 -10.27 22.74 3.78
N VAL A 556 -9.42 22.00 3.05
CA VAL A 556 -9.47 21.93 1.59
C VAL A 556 -10.24 20.67 1.22
N LEU A 557 -11.38 20.83 0.54
CA LEU A 557 -12.12 19.70 0.00
C LEU A 557 -11.34 19.13 -1.20
N VAL A 558 -11.17 17.82 -1.18
CA VAL A 558 -10.44 17.07 -2.18
C VAL A 558 -11.27 15.85 -2.57
N ASN A 559 -11.10 15.34 -3.78
CA ASN A 559 -11.54 13.98 -4.07
C ASN A 559 -10.48 13.00 -3.54
N PRO A 560 -10.82 12.08 -2.61
CA PRO A 560 -9.82 11.19 -2.03
C PRO A 560 -9.17 10.28 -3.08
N ALA A 561 -9.86 10.00 -4.19
CA ALA A 561 -9.31 9.21 -5.29
C ALA A 561 -8.21 9.93 -6.08
N GLU A 562 -8.15 11.27 -6.09
CA GLU A 562 -7.22 12.05 -6.93
C GLU A 562 -5.80 12.16 -6.36
N GLY A 563 -5.52 11.58 -5.19
CA GLY A 563 -4.21 11.70 -4.55
C GLY A 563 -3.91 13.11 -3.99
N SER A 564 -4.76 14.11 -4.23
CA SER A 564 -4.63 15.48 -3.73
C SER A 564 -4.51 15.56 -2.19
N GLY A 565 -4.97 14.55 -1.44
CA GLY A 565 -4.68 14.38 -0.02
C GLY A 565 -3.19 14.35 0.37
N TRP A 566 -2.26 14.16 -0.59
CA TRP A 566 -0.82 14.34 -0.39
C TRP A 566 -0.43 15.79 -0.02
N MET A 567 -1.30 16.77 -0.26
CA MET A 567 -1.05 18.18 0.06
C MET A 567 -0.74 18.39 1.54
N TYR A 568 -1.32 17.59 2.44
CA TYR A 568 -1.08 17.70 3.87
C TYR A 568 0.39 17.37 4.20
N ALA A 569 0.90 16.21 3.76
CA ALA A 569 2.30 15.85 3.93
C ALA A 569 3.27 16.83 3.25
N LEU A 570 2.93 17.34 2.06
CA LEU A 570 3.82 18.18 1.26
C LEU A 570 3.91 19.62 1.76
N THR A 571 2.77 20.22 2.10
CA THR A 571 2.66 21.67 2.36
C THR A 571 2.03 22.01 3.71
N GLY A 572 1.43 21.03 4.39
CA GLY A 572 0.67 21.24 5.61
C GLY A 572 -0.79 21.67 5.37
N LEU A 573 -1.22 21.77 4.11
CA LEU A 573 -2.59 22.10 3.77
C LEU A 573 -3.56 21.06 4.40
N PRO A 574 -4.53 21.50 5.22
CA PRO A 574 -5.47 20.61 5.90
C PRO A 574 -6.52 20.07 4.92
N SER A 575 -6.16 19.08 4.11
CA SER A 575 -7.14 18.37 3.29
C SER A 575 -8.18 17.69 4.18
N LEU A 576 -9.45 17.70 3.76
CA LEU A 576 -10.53 17.02 4.46
C LEU A 576 -10.24 15.52 4.51
N PHE A 577 -9.94 14.92 3.36
CA PHE A 577 -9.52 13.54 3.26
C PHE A 577 -8.00 13.44 3.19
N THR A 578 -7.43 12.58 4.03
CA THR A 578 -5.98 12.38 4.15
C THR A 578 -5.51 10.99 3.69
N HIS A 579 -6.43 10.19 3.16
CA HIS A 579 -6.14 8.92 2.50
C HIS A 579 -7.11 8.69 1.33
N PHE A 580 -6.86 7.66 0.52
CA PHE A 580 -7.66 7.31 -0.65
C PHE A 580 -8.97 6.57 -0.33
N PRO A 581 -9.04 5.64 0.65
CA PRO A 581 -10.32 5.12 1.11
C PRO A 581 -11.19 6.26 1.64
N TRP A 582 -12.50 6.15 1.41
CA TRP A 582 -13.46 7.04 2.06
C TRP A 582 -13.38 6.82 3.58
N PRO A 583 -13.15 7.86 4.40
CA PRO A 583 -12.84 7.66 5.80
C PRO A 583 -14.05 7.21 6.64
N ASP A 584 -15.14 8.00 6.67
CA ASP A 584 -16.41 7.61 7.29
C ASP A 584 -17.49 7.36 6.22
N GLU A 585 -17.79 6.08 5.98
CA GLU A 585 -18.83 5.64 5.05
C GLU A 585 -20.24 6.11 5.42
N ASN A 586 -20.47 6.62 6.63
CA ASN A 586 -21.77 7.14 7.06
C ASN A 586 -21.82 8.68 7.07
N SER A 587 -20.77 9.36 6.64
CA SER A 587 -20.78 10.83 6.56
C SER A 587 -21.65 11.32 5.40
N GLU A 588 -22.91 11.62 5.69
CA GLU A 588 -23.85 12.26 4.74
C GLU A 588 -23.32 13.62 4.29
N MET A 589 -22.83 14.46 5.20
CA MET A 589 -22.30 15.79 4.88
C MET A 589 -21.07 15.74 3.95
N SER A 590 -20.18 14.77 4.13
CA SER A 590 -19.02 14.64 3.24
C SER A 590 -19.44 14.19 1.83
N ARG A 591 -20.48 13.36 1.73
CA ARG A 591 -21.05 12.97 0.44
C ARG A 591 -21.74 14.16 -0.23
N GLU A 592 -22.62 14.86 0.48
CA GLU A 592 -23.28 16.08 -0.03
C GLU A 592 -22.25 17.11 -0.52
N ALA A 593 -21.20 17.36 0.27
CA ALA A 593 -20.16 18.33 -0.09
C ALA A 593 -19.35 17.93 -1.34
N LEU A 594 -19.20 16.64 -1.63
CA LEU A 594 -18.36 16.17 -2.75
C LEU A 594 -19.18 15.77 -3.98
N ASP A 595 -20.27 15.03 -3.82
CA ASP A 595 -21.12 14.48 -4.89
C ASP A 595 -22.08 15.53 -5.48
N ASP A 596 -22.49 16.52 -4.69
CA ASP A 596 -23.45 17.56 -5.09
C ASP A 596 -22.84 18.98 -5.01
N LEU A 597 -21.50 19.08 -5.10
CA LEU A 597 -20.77 20.34 -4.98
C LEU A 597 -21.25 21.42 -5.97
N ASP A 598 -21.86 21.02 -7.09
CA ASP A 598 -22.45 21.91 -8.08
C ASP A 598 -23.67 22.70 -7.60
N LEU A 599 -24.30 22.28 -6.50
CA LEU A 599 -25.43 22.99 -5.91
C LEU A 599 -24.99 24.11 -4.96
N ALA A 600 -23.69 24.29 -4.71
CA ALA A 600 -23.19 25.35 -3.83
C ALA A 600 -23.71 26.74 -4.23
N GLY A 601 -24.32 27.46 -3.29
CA GLY A 601 -24.84 28.82 -3.51
C GLY A 601 -26.08 28.93 -4.42
N THR A 602 -26.63 27.83 -4.93
CA THR A 602 -27.80 27.85 -5.84
C THR A 602 -29.15 28.00 -5.13
N GLY A 603 -29.16 27.85 -3.79
CA GLY A 603 -30.37 27.85 -2.97
C GLY A 603 -31.20 26.57 -3.08
N VAL A 604 -32.49 26.65 -2.75
CA VAL A 604 -33.42 25.51 -2.82
C VAL A 604 -34.47 25.73 -3.92
N PRO A 605 -35.10 24.66 -4.44
CA PRO A 605 -36.16 24.82 -5.44
C PRO A 605 -37.26 25.80 -4.97
N GLY A 606 -37.44 26.89 -5.72
CA GLY A 606 -38.42 27.94 -5.42
C GLY A 606 -37.92 29.09 -4.54
N ASP A 607 -36.72 29.00 -3.94
CA ASP A 607 -36.07 30.10 -3.22
C ASP A 607 -34.55 30.09 -3.43
N PRO A 608 -34.02 30.86 -4.40
CA PRO A 608 -32.59 30.91 -4.70
C PRO A 608 -31.76 31.57 -3.60
N ASN A 609 -32.37 32.24 -2.62
CA ASN A 609 -31.66 32.85 -1.49
C ASN A 609 -31.65 31.97 -0.25
N ALA A 610 -32.39 30.86 -0.26
CA ALA A 610 -32.37 29.91 0.85
C ALA A 610 -31.02 29.20 0.92
N VAL A 611 -30.69 28.68 2.10
CA VAL A 611 -29.50 27.85 2.28
C VAL A 611 -29.87 26.40 1.98
N ASN A 612 -29.15 25.75 1.07
CA ASN A 612 -29.32 24.32 0.80
C ASN A 612 -28.36 23.44 1.63
N ASP A 613 -28.52 22.12 1.54
CA ASP A 613 -27.76 21.16 2.35
C ASP A 613 -26.25 21.19 2.03
N VAL A 614 -25.87 21.40 0.76
CA VAL A 614 -24.47 21.53 0.33
C VAL A 614 -23.81 22.76 0.97
N ASP A 615 -24.50 23.91 1.01
CA ASP A 615 -24.01 25.11 1.69
C ASP A 615 -23.87 24.93 3.21
N VAL A 616 -24.72 24.08 3.82
CA VAL A 616 -24.60 23.69 5.23
C VAL A 616 -23.40 22.78 5.43
N ALA A 617 -23.21 21.79 4.55
CA ALA A 617 -22.09 20.85 4.59
C ALA A 617 -20.75 21.59 4.44
N LEU A 618 -20.59 22.43 3.42
CA LEU A 618 -19.37 23.25 3.20
C LEU A 618 -19.07 24.12 4.43
N ARG A 619 -20.10 24.71 5.07
CA ARG A 619 -19.94 25.51 6.30
C ARG A 619 -19.54 24.70 7.52
N LYS A 620 -20.23 23.60 7.80
CA LYS A 620 -19.97 22.77 8.98
C LYS A 620 -18.64 22.04 8.91
N LEU A 621 -18.27 21.56 7.72
CA LEU A 621 -16.96 20.97 7.46
C LEU A 621 -15.85 22.04 7.36
N GLY A 622 -16.21 23.33 7.30
CA GLY A 622 -15.25 24.42 7.25
C GLY A 622 -14.44 24.44 5.95
N ILE A 623 -15.05 24.05 4.82
CA ILE A 623 -14.39 24.01 3.51
C ILE A 623 -14.16 25.42 3.01
N ARG A 624 -12.89 25.81 2.83
CA ARG A 624 -12.52 27.14 2.30
C ARG A 624 -12.17 27.10 0.82
N TYR A 625 -11.55 26.00 0.40
CA TYR A 625 -11.13 25.78 -0.97
C TYR A 625 -11.50 24.36 -1.40
N VAL A 626 -11.77 24.21 -2.69
CA VAL A 626 -11.89 22.91 -3.36
C VAL A 626 -10.67 22.76 -4.27
N PHE A 627 -9.96 21.64 -4.15
CA PHE A 627 -8.78 21.34 -4.94
C PHE A 627 -9.02 20.12 -5.80
N VAL A 628 -8.88 20.30 -7.10
CA VAL A 628 -9.25 19.32 -8.12
C VAL A 628 -8.00 19.02 -8.94
N SER A 629 -7.59 17.76 -8.95
CA SER A 629 -6.27 17.35 -9.43
C SER A 629 -6.36 15.99 -10.09
N PRO A 630 -6.95 15.94 -11.28
CA PRO A 630 -7.25 14.66 -11.89
C PRO A 630 -5.99 14.12 -12.61
N PRO A 631 -5.86 12.80 -12.82
CA PRO A 631 -6.92 11.77 -12.79
C PRO A 631 -7.22 11.20 -11.40
N SER A 632 -8.38 10.53 -11.26
CA SER A 632 -8.70 9.73 -10.07
C SER A 632 -8.02 8.36 -10.12
N ALA A 633 -7.56 7.86 -8.96
CA ALA A 633 -7.17 6.47 -8.76
C ALA A 633 -8.41 5.58 -8.73
N GLY A 634 -8.76 4.95 -9.85
CA GLY A 634 -9.86 3.98 -9.96
C GLY A 634 -11.25 4.58 -10.26
N MET A 635 -12.28 3.79 -9.97
CA MET A 635 -13.68 3.89 -10.46
C MET A 635 -14.55 5.02 -9.86
N ALA A 636 -14.02 6.22 -9.62
CA ALA A 636 -14.79 7.30 -8.99
C ALA A 636 -15.68 8.06 -10.01
N GLY A 637 -16.87 7.53 -10.32
CA GLY A 637 -17.94 8.25 -11.03
C GLY A 637 -18.90 8.92 -10.03
N GLY A 638 -19.24 10.21 -10.22
CA GLY A 638 -20.09 11.01 -9.32
C GLY A 638 -19.33 12.21 -8.72
N ALA A 639 -18.74 12.04 -7.54
CA ALA A 639 -17.83 12.99 -6.86
C ALA A 639 -16.81 13.72 -7.77
N ALA A 640 -16.22 12.99 -8.72
CA ALA A 640 -15.25 13.56 -9.64
C ALA A 640 -15.90 14.57 -10.61
N LEU A 641 -17.15 14.32 -11.04
CA LEU A 641 -17.86 15.20 -11.97
C LEU A 641 -18.30 16.51 -11.32
N ALA A 642 -18.85 16.42 -10.11
CA ALA A 642 -19.31 17.56 -9.34
C ALA A 642 -18.17 18.54 -9.05
N SER A 643 -16.99 18.03 -8.69
CA SER A 643 -15.81 18.87 -8.46
C SER A 643 -15.11 19.38 -9.71
N ARG A 644 -15.23 18.69 -10.86
CA ARG A 644 -14.48 19.05 -12.08
C ARG A 644 -15.23 19.87 -13.10
N SER A 645 -16.38 19.40 -13.56
CA SER A 645 -17.12 20.04 -14.66
C SER A 645 -18.16 20.99 -14.08
N TRP A 646 -18.96 20.49 -13.14
CA TRP A 646 -20.13 21.22 -12.66
C TRP A 646 -19.75 22.38 -11.72
N ALA A 647 -18.68 22.24 -10.92
CA ALA A 647 -18.15 23.32 -10.06
C ALA A 647 -17.74 24.60 -10.81
N TRP A 648 -17.44 24.55 -12.11
CA TRP A 648 -17.13 25.77 -12.89
C TRP A 648 -18.33 26.69 -13.10
N TRP A 649 -19.53 26.16 -12.91
CA TRP A 649 -20.78 26.82 -13.27
C TRP A 649 -21.69 27.08 -12.08
N THR A 650 -21.22 26.77 -10.87
CA THR A 650 -21.99 26.96 -9.65
C THR A 650 -21.79 28.37 -9.11
N ASP A 651 -22.85 28.98 -8.59
CA ASP A 651 -22.85 30.36 -8.13
C ASP A 651 -22.06 30.54 -6.82
N GLY A 652 -21.90 29.48 -6.03
CA GLY A 652 -21.21 29.52 -4.73
C GLY A 652 -19.70 29.29 -4.77
N LEU A 653 -19.11 29.03 -5.94
CA LEU A 653 -17.68 28.75 -6.10
C LEU A 653 -17.04 29.63 -7.17
N THR A 654 -15.97 30.31 -6.79
CA THR A 654 -15.15 31.08 -7.71
C THR A 654 -13.86 30.32 -8.06
N PRO A 655 -13.57 30.01 -9.34
CA PRO A 655 -12.28 29.46 -9.72
C PRO A 655 -11.20 30.52 -9.50
N VAL A 656 -10.14 30.18 -8.76
CA VAL A 656 -9.07 31.13 -8.41
C VAL A 656 -7.70 30.77 -8.98
N TYR A 657 -7.52 29.54 -9.44
CA TYR A 657 -6.24 29.07 -9.99
C TYR A 657 -6.47 27.92 -10.97
N ARG A 658 -5.75 27.90 -12.09
CA ARG A 658 -5.73 26.76 -13.02
C ARG A 658 -4.38 26.58 -13.72
N ASP A 659 -3.70 25.48 -13.44
CA ASP A 659 -2.46 25.06 -14.13
C ASP A 659 -2.67 23.68 -14.76
N GLY A 660 -2.93 23.66 -16.08
CA GLY A 660 -3.31 22.45 -16.79
C GLY A 660 -4.63 21.86 -16.26
N PRO A 661 -4.65 20.57 -15.86
CA PRO A 661 -5.85 19.93 -15.30
C PRO A 661 -6.12 20.31 -13.83
N THR A 662 -5.13 20.85 -13.12
CA THR A 662 -5.25 21.19 -11.70
C THR A 662 -6.00 22.52 -11.54
N THR A 663 -7.10 22.50 -10.80
CA THR A 663 -7.96 23.67 -10.56
C THR A 663 -8.21 23.86 -9.07
N ILE A 664 -8.25 25.12 -8.63
CA ILE A 664 -8.64 25.49 -7.26
C ILE A 664 -9.84 26.42 -7.32
N PHE A 665 -10.88 26.09 -6.57
CA PHE A 665 -12.04 26.95 -6.33
C PHE A 665 -12.00 27.48 -4.91
N ALA A 666 -12.36 28.75 -4.72
CA ALA A 666 -12.68 29.33 -3.43
C ALA A 666 -14.18 29.16 -3.16
N VAL A 667 -14.55 28.88 -1.90
CA VAL A 667 -15.97 28.85 -1.50
C VAL A 667 -16.40 30.26 -1.12
N ASP A 668 -17.22 30.91 -1.94
CA ASP A 668 -17.46 32.36 -1.86
C ASP A 668 -18.02 32.79 -0.50
N ALA A 669 -18.92 31.97 0.08
CA ALA A 669 -19.50 32.19 1.40
C ALA A 669 -18.46 32.26 2.55
N MET A 670 -17.21 31.85 2.29
CA MET A 670 -16.12 31.81 3.26
C MET A 670 -15.17 33.00 3.20
N PHE A 671 -15.32 33.88 2.22
CA PHE A 671 -14.45 35.05 2.01
C PHE A 671 -15.27 36.34 2.09
N PRO A 672 -15.22 37.08 3.21
CA PRO A 672 -15.94 38.34 3.34
C PRO A 672 -15.27 39.48 2.54
N GLY A 673 -16.09 40.36 1.97
CA GLY A 673 -15.60 41.62 1.38
C GLY A 673 -14.79 41.41 0.09
N THR A 674 -13.67 42.12 -0.05
CA THR A 674 -12.81 42.11 -1.25
C THR A 674 -11.73 41.03 -1.22
N GLU A 675 -11.69 40.17 -0.18
CA GLU A 675 -10.62 39.17 -0.01
C GLU A 675 -10.56 38.17 -1.17
N LEU A 676 -11.71 37.79 -1.73
CA LEU A 676 -11.77 36.90 -2.90
C LEU A 676 -11.16 37.55 -4.15
N GLU A 677 -11.38 38.85 -4.36
CA GLU A 677 -10.75 39.60 -5.46
C GLU A 677 -9.23 39.65 -5.31
N GLU A 678 -8.72 39.76 -4.08
CA GLU A 678 -7.27 39.68 -3.82
C GLU A 678 -6.70 38.29 -4.14
N VAL A 679 -7.42 37.23 -3.78
CA VAL A 679 -7.01 35.86 -4.12
C VAL A 679 -6.96 35.69 -5.65
N LEU A 680 -7.99 36.13 -6.38
CA LEU A 680 -8.05 36.10 -7.84
C LEU A 680 -6.90 36.87 -8.50
N THR A 681 -6.72 38.15 -8.13
CA THR A 681 -5.71 39.03 -8.74
C THR A 681 -4.28 38.60 -8.43
N SER A 682 -4.07 37.87 -7.33
CA SER A 682 -2.77 37.32 -6.94
C SER A 682 -2.43 35.97 -7.56
N SER A 683 -3.34 35.41 -8.38
CA SER A 683 -3.12 34.12 -9.03
C SER A 683 -2.09 34.22 -10.15
N PRO A 684 -1.00 33.44 -10.12
CA PRO A 684 -0.04 33.40 -11.22
C PRO A 684 -0.58 32.65 -12.44
N HIS A 685 -1.64 31.86 -12.25
CA HIS A 685 -2.35 31.12 -13.28
C HIS A 685 -3.85 31.43 -13.19
N PRO A 686 -4.26 32.67 -13.56
CA PRO A 686 -5.64 33.08 -13.46
C PRO A 686 -6.50 32.18 -14.36
N PRO A 687 -7.61 31.63 -13.83
CA PRO A 687 -8.45 30.73 -14.60
C PRO A 687 -9.18 31.51 -15.69
N ALA A 688 -9.14 30.99 -16.91
CA ALA A 688 -10.08 31.38 -17.95
C ALA A 688 -11.36 30.56 -17.76
N HIS A 689 -12.53 31.19 -17.95
CA HIS A 689 -13.77 30.44 -18.04
C HIS A 689 -13.63 29.37 -19.12
N PRO A 690 -13.93 28.11 -18.80
CA PRO A 690 -13.81 27.05 -19.76
C PRO A 690 -14.84 27.23 -20.88
N ASP A 691 -14.47 26.76 -22.06
CA ASP A 691 -15.39 26.62 -23.17
C ASP A 691 -16.56 25.70 -22.75
N PRO A 692 -17.83 26.18 -22.75
CA PRO A 692 -18.99 25.36 -22.41
C PRO A 692 -19.10 24.09 -23.26
N ALA A 693 -18.59 24.10 -24.49
CA ALA A 693 -18.57 22.93 -25.35
C ALA A 693 -17.59 21.85 -24.86
N ARG A 694 -16.59 22.23 -24.05
CA ARG A 694 -15.56 21.32 -23.50
C ARG A 694 -15.85 20.93 -22.05
N LEU A 695 -16.44 21.82 -21.27
CA LEU A 695 -16.82 21.59 -19.87
C LEU A 695 -18.28 22.03 -19.68
N PRO A 696 -19.25 21.23 -20.14
CA PRO A 696 -20.66 21.59 -20.08
C PRO A 696 -21.17 21.61 -18.63
N ARG A 697 -22.25 22.37 -18.42
CA ARG A 697 -22.99 22.43 -17.15
C ARG A 697 -23.63 21.07 -16.85
N ARG A 698 -23.98 20.84 -15.57
CA ARG A 698 -24.78 19.68 -15.18
C ARG A 698 -26.10 19.70 -15.94
N GLN A 699 -26.43 18.56 -16.53
CA GLN A 699 -27.60 18.44 -17.38
C GLN A 699 -28.83 18.03 -16.56
N PRO A 700 -30.04 18.54 -16.87
CA PRO A 700 -31.28 18.23 -16.15
C PRO A 700 -31.79 16.82 -16.48
N ILE A 701 -31.13 15.79 -15.95
CA ILE A 701 -31.45 14.38 -16.20
C ILE A 701 -32.84 14.01 -15.66
N VAL A 702 -33.18 14.49 -14.45
CA VAL A 702 -34.46 14.22 -13.79
C VAL A 702 -35.53 15.15 -14.35
N ALA A 703 -36.67 14.58 -14.76
CA ALA A 703 -37.82 15.33 -15.22
C ALA A 703 -38.40 16.21 -14.10
N PRO A 704 -38.78 17.47 -14.37
CA PRO A 704 -39.45 18.32 -13.40
C PRO A 704 -40.85 17.79 -13.05
N GLU A 705 -41.35 18.11 -11.85
CA GLU A 705 -42.63 17.59 -11.31
C GLU A 705 -43.90 17.91 -12.14
N GLY A 706 -43.77 18.70 -13.22
CA GLY A 706 -44.86 19.04 -14.15
C GLY A 706 -44.73 18.44 -15.56
N GLU A 707 -43.70 17.65 -15.86
CA GLU A 707 -43.47 17.05 -17.18
C GLU A 707 -44.44 15.88 -17.43
N ALA A 708 -45.60 16.17 -18.04
CA ALA A 708 -46.65 15.17 -18.30
C ALA A 708 -46.37 14.30 -19.55
N VAL A 709 -45.48 14.75 -20.45
CA VAL A 709 -45.13 14.08 -21.71
C VAL A 709 -43.61 14.09 -21.85
N SER A 710 -43.02 12.94 -22.19
CA SER A 710 -41.57 12.83 -22.39
C SER A 710 -41.10 13.71 -23.56
N PRO A 711 -39.96 14.42 -23.43
CA PRO A 711 -39.32 15.15 -24.54
C PRO A 711 -39.01 14.27 -25.75
N LEU A 712 -38.87 12.96 -25.54
CA LEU A 712 -38.66 11.98 -26.60
C LEU A 712 -39.92 11.72 -27.44
N SER A 713 -41.11 12.09 -26.95
CA SER A 713 -42.37 11.84 -27.65
C SER A 713 -42.48 12.67 -28.92
N GLY A 714 -42.26 12.03 -30.07
CA GLY A 714 -42.26 12.69 -31.38
C GLY A 714 -40.88 13.11 -31.88
N ALA A 715 -39.81 12.89 -31.11
CA ALA A 715 -38.44 13.10 -31.57
C ALA A 715 -38.02 12.00 -32.57
N VAL A 716 -37.21 12.36 -33.56
CA VAL A 716 -36.64 11.46 -34.56
C VAL A 716 -35.17 11.22 -34.24
N ILE A 717 -34.85 10.00 -33.80
CA ILE A 717 -33.50 9.64 -33.32
C ILE A 717 -32.86 8.63 -34.27
N GLY A 718 -31.66 8.93 -34.75
CA GLY A 718 -30.82 7.98 -35.48
C GLY A 718 -30.02 7.12 -34.50
N VAL A 719 -30.02 5.80 -34.68
CA VAL A 719 -29.17 4.88 -33.90
C VAL A 719 -28.34 4.03 -34.85
N ARG A 720 -27.03 4.01 -34.65
CA ARG A 720 -26.06 3.19 -35.39
C ARG A 720 -25.29 2.28 -34.43
N ALA A 721 -25.05 1.03 -34.81
CA ALA A 721 -24.18 0.12 -34.08
C ALA A 721 -22.82 -0.01 -34.79
N ASP A 722 -21.76 -0.22 -34.01
CA ASP A 722 -20.48 -0.72 -34.54
C ASP A 722 -20.59 -2.22 -34.91
N ILE A 723 -19.61 -2.72 -35.65
CA ILE A 723 -19.55 -4.12 -36.07
C ILE A 723 -19.37 -5.04 -34.86
N GLY A 724 -20.35 -5.92 -34.62
CA GLY A 724 -20.23 -7.03 -33.68
C GLY A 724 -21.45 -7.27 -32.79
N ASP A 725 -21.68 -8.55 -32.44
CA ASP A 725 -22.88 -9.02 -31.72
C ASP A 725 -23.20 -8.23 -30.43
N VAL A 726 -22.17 -7.73 -29.72
CA VAL A 726 -22.35 -6.99 -28.45
C VAL A 726 -22.84 -5.57 -28.70
N ALA A 727 -22.25 -4.86 -29.67
CA ALA A 727 -22.65 -3.51 -30.05
C ALA A 727 -24.08 -3.50 -30.63
N GLU A 728 -24.40 -4.47 -31.51
CA GLU A 728 -25.76 -4.69 -32.04
C GLU A 728 -26.77 -4.91 -30.90
N ALA A 729 -26.47 -5.79 -29.93
CA ALA A 729 -27.36 -6.06 -28.81
C ALA A 729 -27.57 -4.84 -27.87
N LEU A 730 -26.59 -3.93 -27.79
CA LEU A 730 -26.68 -2.67 -27.04
C LEU A 730 -27.52 -1.63 -27.81
N ALA A 731 -27.33 -1.53 -29.12
CA ALA A 731 -28.14 -0.68 -29.98
C ALA A 731 -29.61 -1.12 -29.96
N ASP A 732 -29.89 -2.41 -30.08
CA ASP A 732 -31.24 -2.99 -29.95
C ASP A 732 -31.93 -2.61 -28.63
N ALA A 733 -31.19 -2.71 -27.52
CA ALA A 733 -31.69 -2.32 -26.21
C ALA A 733 -32.01 -0.82 -26.14
N THR A 734 -31.15 0.01 -26.76
CA THR A 734 -31.32 1.47 -26.84
C THR A 734 -32.53 1.84 -27.70
N VAL A 735 -32.68 1.22 -28.86
CA VAL A 735 -33.83 1.37 -29.75
C VAL A 735 -35.13 0.99 -29.04
N ALA A 736 -35.14 -0.14 -28.31
CA ALA A 736 -36.31 -0.60 -27.57
C ALA A 736 -36.72 0.39 -26.46
N GLU A 737 -35.76 0.95 -25.73
CA GLU A 737 -36.03 1.95 -24.68
C GLU A 737 -36.56 3.26 -25.28
N LEU A 738 -35.95 3.77 -26.37
CA LEU A 738 -36.37 4.99 -27.05
C LEU A 738 -37.78 4.87 -27.64
N ARG A 739 -38.08 3.78 -28.35
CA ARG A 739 -39.43 3.49 -28.86
C ARG A 739 -40.44 3.36 -27.72
N GLY A 740 -40.04 2.74 -26.61
CA GLY A 740 -40.86 2.62 -25.40
C GLY A 740 -41.25 3.97 -24.78
N ARG A 741 -40.48 5.03 -25.05
CA ARG A 741 -40.71 6.41 -24.57
C ARG A 741 -41.33 7.34 -25.62
N GLY A 742 -41.70 6.81 -26.79
CA GLY A 742 -42.43 7.55 -27.83
C GLY A 742 -41.57 8.23 -28.88
N ALA A 743 -40.26 7.93 -28.95
CA ALA A 743 -39.40 8.41 -30.04
C ALA A 743 -39.62 7.59 -31.32
N THR A 744 -39.49 8.26 -32.46
CA THR A 744 -39.36 7.62 -33.77
C THR A 744 -37.89 7.29 -33.99
N VAL A 745 -37.55 6.01 -33.98
CA VAL A 745 -36.14 5.57 -34.11
C VAL A 745 -35.88 5.05 -35.51
N VAL A 746 -34.89 5.64 -36.18
CA VAL A 746 -34.35 5.18 -37.47
C VAL A 746 -33.03 4.45 -37.19
N GLU A 747 -33.00 3.16 -37.51
CA GLU A 747 -31.79 2.34 -37.43
C GLU A 747 -30.95 2.63 -38.67
N LEU A 748 -29.76 3.20 -38.48
CA LEU A 748 -28.81 3.54 -39.53
C LEU A 748 -27.97 2.30 -39.90
N PRO A 749 -27.44 2.19 -41.13
CA PRO A 749 -26.60 1.06 -41.52
C PRO A 749 -25.36 0.94 -40.63
N ASP A 750 -25.00 -0.30 -40.27
CA ASP A 750 -23.77 -0.58 -39.53
C ASP A 750 -22.53 -0.13 -40.33
N GLY A 751 -21.53 0.39 -39.63
CA GLY A 751 -20.26 0.84 -40.20
C GLY A 751 -19.11 0.47 -39.28
N ASP A 752 -17.89 0.36 -39.82
CA ASP A 752 -16.68 0.17 -39.01
C ASP A 752 -16.35 1.50 -38.32
N LEU A 753 -16.65 1.60 -37.02
CA LEU A 753 -16.44 2.80 -36.21
C LEU A 753 -15.13 2.71 -35.40
N SER A 754 -14.34 1.64 -35.60
CA SER A 754 -13.22 1.23 -34.74
C SER A 754 -11.92 2.03 -34.90
N ASP A 755 -11.84 2.93 -35.89
CA ASP A 755 -10.71 3.83 -36.11
C ASP A 755 -11.20 5.29 -36.21
N ALA A 756 -10.72 6.17 -35.32
CA ALA A 756 -11.04 7.60 -35.36
C ALA A 756 -10.60 8.29 -36.68
N ASP A 757 -9.69 7.65 -37.44
CA ASP A 757 -9.22 8.07 -38.76
C ASP A 757 -10.03 7.49 -39.94
N ALA A 758 -10.96 6.54 -39.72
CA ALA A 758 -11.64 5.80 -40.79
C ALA A 758 -12.84 6.53 -41.44
N HIS A 759 -13.35 7.61 -40.85
CA HIS A 759 -14.45 8.41 -41.44
C HIS A 759 -13.99 9.47 -42.46
N ALA A 760 -12.74 9.44 -42.91
CA ALA A 760 -12.30 10.26 -44.04
C ALA A 760 -12.92 9.82 -45.39
N ASP A 761 -13.48 8.61 -45.47
CA ASP A 761 -14.25 8.12 -46.62
C ASP A 761 -15.74 8.01 -46.26
N VAL A 762 -16.40 9.16 -46.07
CA VAL A 762 -17.86 9.21 -46.27
C VAL A 762 -18.10 9.06 -47.77
N ASP A 763 -18.17 7.81 -48.23
CA ASP A 763 -18.66 7.50 -49.57
C ASP A 763 -20.03 8.18 -49.74
N GLY A 764 -20.31 8.74 -50.93
CA GLY A 764 -21.54 9.50 -51.24
C GLY A 764 -22.86 8.73 -51.15
N LYS A 765 -22.88 7.59 -50.44
CA LYS A 765 -24.00 6.72 -50.14
C LYS A 765 -24.75 7.16 -48.86
N ASP A 766 -24.03 7.59 -47.81
CA ASP A 766 -24.67 8.05 -46.56
C ASP A 766 -25.38 9.40 -46.73
N ALA A 767 -24.84 10.27 -47.58
CA ALA A 767 -25.49 11.52 -47.99
C ALA A 767 -26.78 11.27 -48.81
N ALA A 768 -26.89 10.15 -49.51
CA ALA A 768 -28.08 9.78 -50.28
C ALA A 768 -29.18 9.16 -49.40
N ASP A 769 -28.80 8.49 -48.30
CA ASP A 769 -29.75 7.97 -47.30
C ASP A 769 -30.24 9.08 -46.33
N ALA A 770 -29.42 10.12 -46.10
CA ALA A 770 -29.82 11.32 -45.35
C ALA A 770 -30.99 12.09 -46.02
N ASP A 771 -31.00 12.17 -47.37
CA ASP A 771 -32.08 12.78 -48.14
C ASP A 771 -33.40 11.97 -48.08
N ALA A 772 -33.35 10.70 -47.65
CA ALA A 772 -34.51 9.81 -47.56
C ALA A 772 -35.10 9.69 -46.14
N ALA A 773 -34.35 10.03 -45.09
CA ALA A 773 -34.73 9.78 -43.68
C ALA A 773 -35.29 11.01 -42.92
N GLY A 774 -35.14 12.24 -43.42
CA GLY A 774 -35.58 13.46 -42.74
C GLY A 774 -34.57 13.99 -41.73
N SER A 775 -34.83 15.19 -41.16
CA SER A 775 -33.95 15.81 -40.16
C SER A 775 -34.02 15.06 -38.83
N PHE A 776 -32.87 14.61 -38.30
CA PHE A 776 -32.77 14.00 -36.97
C PHE A 776 -32.69 15.05 -35.86
N ASP A 777 -33.28 14.76 -34.71
CA ASP A 777 -33.10 15.57 -33.50
C ASP A 777 -31.79 15.20 -32.76
N ALA A 778 -31.36 13.93 -32.86
CA ALA A 778 -30.05 13.46 -32.40
C ALA A 778 -29.66 12.14 -33.08
N VAL A 779 -28.35 11.88 -33.18
CA VAL A 779 -27.78 10.63 -33.69
C VAL A 779 -26.82 10.02 -32.66
N ILE A 780 -27.01 8.74 -32.37
CA ILE A 780 -26.21 7.97 -31.41
C ILE A 780 -25.51 6.81 -32.11
N ASN A 781 -24.19 6.76 -32.00
CA ASN A 781 -23.36 5.65 -32.44
C ASN A 781 -22.96 4.81 -31.20
N VAL A 782 -23.37 3.55 -31.12
CA VAL A 782 -23.09 2.65 -29.99
C VAL A 782 -21.92 1.73 -30.32
N VAL A 783 -20.86 1.81 -29.51
CA VAL A 783 -19.60 1.07 -29.74
C VAL A 783 -19.15 0.31 -28.49
N VAL A 784 -18.18 -0.60 -28.67
CA VAL A 784 -17.47 -1.31 -27.59
C VAL A 784 -15.98 -1.22 -27.90
N ASP A 785 -15.16 -0.92 -26.90
CA ASP A 785 -13.71 -0.78 -27.08
C ASP A 785 -13.01 -2.17 -27.07
N GLU A 786 -11.96 -2.35 -27.87
CA GLU A 786 -11.11 -3.57 -27.95
C GLU A 786 -9.62 -3.23 -27.73
N GLU A 787 -9.22 -2.88 -26.50
CA GLU A 787 -7.88 -2.30 -26.24
C GLU A 787 -7.04 -2.98 -25.16
N GLY A 788 -7.23 -4.28 -24.96
CA GLY A 788 -6.51 -5.07 -23.97
C GLY A 788 -7.02 -4.88 -22.53
N PRO A 789 -6.64 -5.75 -21.59
CA PRO A 789 -7.31 -5.91 -20.28
C PRO A 789 -6.99 -4.81 -19.24
N GLY A 790 -6.35 -3.71 -19.65
CA GLY A 790 -5.92 -2.62 -18.75
C GLY A 790 -6.89 -1.45 -18.67
N PHE A 791 -7.86 -1.38 -19.59
CA PHE A 791 -8.81 -0.28 -19.71
C PHE A 791 -10.24 -0.74 -19.38
N SER A 792 -11.06 0.13 -18.80
CA SER A 792 -12.43 -0.18 -18.38
C SER A 792 -13.26 1.10 -18.27
N GLY A 793 -14.57 1.01 -18.46
CA GLY A 793 -15.56 2.06 -18.22
C GLY A 793 -16.21 2.64 -19.47
N THR A 794 -17.37 3.28 -19.30
CA THR A 794 -18.13 3.91 -20.40
C THR A 794 -17.51 5.23 -20.83
N ARG A 795 -17.60 5.57 -22.11
CA ARG A 795 -17.08 6.82 -22.68
C ARG A 795 -18.11 7.44 -23.63
N VAL A 796 -18.19 8.77 -23.61
CA VAL A 796 -18.99 9.55 -24.58
C VAL A 796 -18.05 10.46 -25.35
N THR A 797 -18.08 10.37 -26.67
CA THR A 797 -17.19 11.04 -27.63
C THR A 797 -18.04 11.96 -28.50
N GLY A 798 -17.57 13.21 -28.70
CA GLY A 798 -18.27 14.24 -29.48
C GLY A 798 -17.39 14.81 -30.61
N LEU A 799 -17.87 15.87 -31.28
CA LEU A 799 -17.21 16.49 -32.45
C LEU A 799 -15.89 17.20 -32.11
N TYR A 800 -14.89 17.15 -33.00
CA TYR A 800 -13.57 17.77 -32.81
C TYR A 800 -13.48 19.27 -33.17
N GLU A 801 -12.51 19.98 -32.59
CA GLU A 801 -12.24 21.39 -32.86
C GLU A 801 -11.87 21.62 -34.34
N GLY A 802 -12.79 22.25 -35.09
CA GLY A 802 -12.65 22.50 -36.53
C GLY A 802 -13.57 21.66 -37.42
N ALA A 803 -14.38 20.76 -36.85
CA ALA A 803 -15.48 20.10 -37.56
C ALA A 803 -16.64 21.07 -37.83
N ASP A 804 -17.34 20.90 -38.97
CA ASP A 804 -18.62 21.58 -39.18
C ASP A 804 -19.63 21.12 -38.12
N GLY A 805 -20.27 22.08 -37.42
CA GLY A 805 -21.14 21.80 -36.28
C GLY A 805 -20.43 21.71 -34.92
N PHE A 806 -19.10 21.85 -34.85
CA PHE A 806 -18.34 21.83 -33.58
C PHE A 806 -18.82 22.87 -32.56
N ALA A 807 -19.25 24.04 -33.03
CA ALA A 807 -19.76 25.12 -32.17
C ALA A 807 -21.25 24.97 -31.84
N ASP A 808 -21.92 23.89 -32.27
CA ASP A 808 -23.34 23.66 -32.00
C ASP A 808 -23.55 23.24 -30.53
N PRO A 809 -24.23 24.07 -29.72
CA PRO A 809 -24.52 23.74 -28.33
C PRO A 809 -25.28 22.41 -28.18
N GLY A 810 -26.11 22.04 -29.16
CA GLY A 810 -26.89 20.80 -29.12
C GLY A 810 -26.04 19.54 -29.02
N THR A 811 -24.89 19.49 -29.71
CA THR A 811 -23.99 18.33 -29.63
C THR A 811 -23.28 18.24 -28.29
N ALA A 812 -22.87 19.39 -27.73
CA ALA A 812 -22.25 19.44 -26.41
C ALA A 812 -23.25 19.04 -25.31
N ASP A 813 -24.49 19.51 -25.40
CA ASP A 813 -25.57 19.16 -24.46
C ASP A 813 -25.99 17.68 -24.60
N LEU A 814 -25.97 17.12 -25.81
CA LEU A 814 -26.20 15.69 -26.05
C LEU A 814 -25.13 14.83 -25.36
N ALA A 815 -23.86 15.15 -25.61
CA ALA A 815 -22.73 14.43 -25.02
C ALA A 815 -22.74 14.53 -23.49
N ALA A 816 -22.95 15.75 -22.97
CA ALA A 816 -23.06 16.01 -21.54
C ALA A 816 -24.24 15.26 -20.92
N GLY A 817 -25.40 15.27 -21.59
CA GLY A 817 -26.64 14.67 -21.10
C GLY A 817 -26.48 13.16 -20.95
N ILE A 818 -25.94 12.51 -21.97
CA ILE A 818 -25.70 11.06 -21.96
C ILE A 818 -24.64 10.69 -20.92
N ARG A 819 -23.55 11.46 -20.81
CA ARG A 819 -22.53 11.26 -19.78
C ARG A 819 -23.13 11.34 -18.38
N ASP A 820 -23.83 12.43 -18.07
CA ASP A 820 -24.41 12.70 -16.74
C ASP A 820 -25.47 11.65 -16.40
N ALA A 821 -26.27 11.21 -17.38
CA ALA A 821 -27.24 10.14 -17.21
C ALA A 821 -26.59 8.77 -16.98
N LEU A 822 -25.52 8.40 -17.70
CA LEU A 822 -24.80 7.15 -17.46
C LEU A 822 -24.20 7.11 -16.04
N VAL A 823 -23.63 8.22 -15.56
CA VAL A 823 -23.15 8.31 -14.18
C VAL A 823 -24.31 8.24 -13.17
N PHE A 824 -25.43 8.92 -13.44
CA PHE A 824 -26.65 8.80 -12.62
C PHE A 824 -27.12 7.34 -12.50
N HIS A 825 -26.99 6.56 -13.58
CA HIS A 825 -27.29 5.12 -13.61
C HIS A 825 -26.14 4.22 -13.14
N ARG A 826 -25.16 4.77 -12.41
CA ARG A 826 -24.06 4.04 -11.76
C ARG A 826 -23.10 3.36 -12.75
N PHE A 827 -22.89 3.92 -13.93
CA PHE A 827 -21.78 3.54 -14.79
C PHE A 827 -20.51 4.30 -14.42
N SER A 828 -19.37 3.61 -14.52
CA SER A 828 -18.06 4.19 -14.27
C SER A 828 -17.50 4.77 -15.57
N PRO A 829 -16.98 6.00 -15.55
CA PRO A 829 -16.28 6.58 -16.70
C PRO A 829 -14.99 5.81 -17.08
N GLY A 830 -14.57 5.91 -18.34
CA GLY A 830 -13.36 5.29 -18.87
C GLY A 830 -12.04 5.77 -18.22
N ASN A 831 -11.04 4.89 -18.16
CA ASN A 831 -9.77 5.08 -17.42
C ASN A 831 -8.48 5.17 -18.30
N ARG A 832 -8.57 5.57 -19.58
CA ARG A 832 -7.45 5.55 -20.55
C ARG A 832 -6.32 6.57 -20.23
N TYR A 833 -5.08 6.19 -20.55
CA TYR A 833 -3.83 7.00 -20.52
C TYR A 833 -3.14 6.97 -21.91
N ASP A 834 -2.39 8.02 -22.29
CA ASP A 834 -1.57 8.08 -23.52
C ASP A 834 -0.27 7.25 -23.42
N GLU A 835 0.42 7.14 -24.56
CA GLU A 835 1.66 6.36 -24.75
C GLU A 835 2.83 6.81 -23.85
N GLU A 836 2.80 8.02 -23.27
CA GLU A 836 3.80 8.51 -22.32
C GLU A 836 3.40 8.34 -20.85
N GLY A 837 2.32 7.62 -20.58
CA GLY A 837 1.79 7.43 -19.22
C GLY A 837 1.26 8.72 -18.61
N ARG A 838 0.94 9.70 -19.45
CA ARG A 838 0.11 10.86 -19.09
C ARG A 838 -1.33 10.49 -19.46
N PRO A 839 -2.35 11.09 -18.86
CA PRO A 839 -3.72 10.86 -19.31
C PRO A 839 -3.85 11.30 -20.77
N GLY A 840 -4.13 10.36 -21.67
CA GLY A 840 -4.34 10.65 -23.09
C GLY A 840 -5.70 11.27 -23.25
N ASP A 841 -5.70 12.53 -23.64
CA ASP A 841 -6.86 13.36 -23.94
C ASP A 841 -7.89 13.45 -22.79
N VAL A 842 -7.56 14.34 -21.84
CA VAL A 842 -8.45 14.95 -20.83
C VAL A 842 -9.40 13.96 -20.11
N VAL A 843 -8.75 13.06 -19.38
CA VAL A 843 -8.93 12.87 -17.95
C VAL A 843 -10.35 12.45 -17.50
N ASP A 844 -10.46 11.13 -17.34
CA ASP A 844 -11.52 10.35 -16.69
C ASP A 844 -12.79 10.11 -17.51
N GLY A 845 -12.75 10.23 -18.84
CA GLY A 845 -13.93 9.98 -19.68
C GLY A 845 -15.04 11.01 -19.51
N LEU A 846 -14.71 12.21 -19.01
CA LEU A 846 -15.67 13.26 -18.64
C LEU A 846 -15.69 14.46 -19.60
N SER A 847 -14.75 14.56 -20.54
CA SER A 847 -14.83 15.44 -21.71
C SER A 847 -15.26 14.60 -22.93
N PRO A 848 -16.06 15.13 -23.87
CA PRO A 848 -16.19 14.49 -25.18
C PRO A 848 -14.78 14.26 -25.72
N ALA A 849 -14.40 12.99 -25.89
CA ALA A 849 -13.24 12.66 -26.71
C ALA A 849 -13.54 13.16 -28.11
N PHE A 850 -12.58 13.83 -28.74
CA PHE A 850 -12.79 14.59 -29.96
C PHE A 850 -12.57 13.67 -31.16
N GLY A 851 -13.65 13.22 -31.81
CA GLY A 851 -13.58 12.29 -32.93
C GLY A 851 -14.67 12.55 -33.98
N THR A 852 -14.22 12.89 -35.19
CA THR A 852 -14.95 13.00 -36.48
C THR A 852 -16.07 14.07 -36.63
N PRO A 853 -16.42 14.53 -37.86
CA PRO A 853 -17.48 15.53 -38.11
C PRO A 853 -18.89 14.92 -38.06
N SER A 854 -19.93 15.75 -37.85
CA SER A 854 -21.33 15.29 -37.87
C SER A 854 -21.67 14.80 -39.29
N SER A 855 -22.15 13.56 -39.39
CA SER A 855 -22.50 12.93 -40.67
C SER A 855 -23.75 13.55 -41.29
N PHE A 856 -24.62 14.16 -40.46
CA PHE A 856 -25.96 14.61 -40.85
C PHE A 856 -26.23 16.11 -40.57
N GLY A 857 -25.26 16.86 -40.03
CA GLY A 857 -25.43 18.26 -39.65
C GLY A 857 -26.35 18.47 -38.45
N THR A 858 -26.54 17.43 -37.64
CA THR A 858 -27.36 17.39 -36.41
C THR A 858 -26.50 16.96 -35.22
N PRO A 859 -26.97 17.13 -33.97
CA PRO A 859 -26.25 16.61 -32.80
C PRO A 859 -25.94 15.12 -32.91
N GLU A 860 -24.65 14.76 -32.89
CA GLU A 860 -24.17 13.38 -33.06
C GLU A 860 -23.07 13.05 -32.05
N VAL A 861 -23.16 11.87 -31.43
CA VAL A 861 -22.17 11.37 -30.46
C VAL A 861 -21.86 9.89 -30.67
N ILE A 862 -20.69 9.47 -30.19
CA ILE A 862 -20.30 8.07 -30.07
C ILE A 862 -20.30 7.70 -28.58
N VAL A 863 -20.97 6.62 -28.23
CA VAL A 863 -21.11 6.15 -26.84
C VAL A 863 -20.50 4.75 -26.76
N SER A 864 -19.34 4.64 -26.11
CA SER A 864 -18.70 3.36 -25.80
C SER A 864 -19.28 2.78 -24.52
N ALA A 865 -19.65 1.50 -24.58
CA ALA A 865 -20.21 0.76 -23.45
C ALA A 865 -19.15 0.19 -22.49
N GLY A 866 -17.88 0.21 -22.87
CA GLY A 866 -16.79 -0.39 -22.10
C GLY A 866 -15.85 -1.22 -22.98
N ASN A 867 -14.95 -1.98 -22.35
CA ASN A 867 -13.90 -2.73 -23.03
C ASN A 867 -14.16 -4.24 -23.01
N ILE A 868 -14.27 -4.86 -24.18
CA ILE A 868 -14.51 -6.30 -24.30
C ILE A 868 -13.28 -7.15 -23.94
N ASP A 869 -12.09 -6.55 -23.96
CA ASP A 869 -10.86 -7.23 -23.55
C ASP A 869 -10.69 -7.26 -22.02
N ASP A 870 -11.46 -6.47 -21.25
CA ASP A 870 -11.54 -6.61 -19.80
C ASP A 870 -12.48 -7.78 -19.44
N PRO A 871 -12.00 -8.84 -18.76
CA PRO A 871 -12.81 -10.02 -18.48
C PRO A 871 -14.04 -9.76 -17.59
N ALA A 872 -14.00 -8.74 -16.73
CA ALA A 872 -15.11 -8.39 -15.87
C ALA A 872 -16.19 -7.62 -16.64
N GLU A 873 -15.81 -6.69 -17.52
CA GLU A 873 -16.73 -5.94 -18.37
C GLU A 873 -17.33 -6.79 -19.48
N ALA A 874 -16.54 -7.64 -20.14
CA ALA A 874 -17.04 -8.57 -21.17
C ALA A 874 -18.22 -9.40 -20.65
N LYS A 875 -18.09 -9.95 -19.44
CA LYS A 875 -19.15 -10.70 -18.79
C LYS A 875 -20.35 -9.83 -18.43
N ALA A 876 -20.13 -8.57 -18.05
CA ALA A 876 -21.20 -7.64 -17.68
C ALA A 876 -22.02 -7.21 -18.92
N LEU A 877 -21.34 -6.91 -20.04
CA LEU A 877 -21.93 -6.50 -21.32
C LEU A 877 -22.86 -7.58 -21.90
N GLU A 878 -22.59 -8.85 -21.63
CA GLU A 878 -23.45 -9.98 -22.01
C GLU A 878 -24.78 -10.04 -21.22
N THR A 879 -24.88 -9.36 -20.07
CA THR A 879 -26.09 -9.42 -19.23
C THR A 879 -27.17 -8.45 -19.70
N ARG A 880 -28.43 -8.94 -19.74
CA ARG A 880 -29.59 -8.11 -20.11
C ARG A 880 -29.81 -6.92 -19.18
N GLU A 881 -29.60 -7.10 -17.87
CA GLU A 881 -29.80 -6.05 -16.87
C GLU A 881 -28.87 -4.86 -17.12
N TRP A 882 -27.60 -5.14 -17.40
CA TRP A 882 -26.61 -4.12 -17.72
C TRP A 882 -27.01 -3.35 -18.99
N ARG A 883 -27.37 -4.05 -20.07
CA ARG A 883 -27.77 -3.43 -21.36
C ARG A 883 -29.01 -2.54 -21.23
N VAL A 884 -30.02 -2.96 -20.47
CA VAL A 884 -31.23 -2.16 -20.22
C VAL A 884 -30.90 -0.90 -19.42
N ARG A 885 -30.02 -1.00 -18.41
CA ARG A 885 -29.59 0.16 -17.63
C ARG A 885 -28.80 1.15 -18.49
N TYR A 886 -27.95 0.64 -19.39
CA TYR A 886 -27.16 1.46 -20.31
C TYR A 886 -28.05 2.20 -21.31
N ALA A 887 -28.98 1.49 -21.96
CA ALA A 887 -30.00 2.06 -22.83
C ALA A 887 -30.83 3.15 -22.14
N ARG A 888 -31.20 2.94 -20.88
CA ARG A 888 -31.90 3.94 -20.06
C ARG A 888 -31.07 5.21 -19.86
N GLY A 889 -29.78 5.06 -19.60
CA GLY A 889 -28.85 6.20 -19.49
C GLY A 889 -28.77 7.00 -20.77
N ILE A 890 -28.65 6.34 -21.93
CA ILE A 890 -28.67 7.03 -23.22
C ILE A 890 -30.00 7.79 -23.42
N ALA A 891 -31.14 7.12 -23.20
CA ALA A 891 -32.45 7.74 -23.40
C ALA A 891 -32.70 8.93 -22.46
N ASP A 892 -32.30 8.84 -21.19
CA ASP A 892 -32.40 9.95 -20.23
C ASP A 892 -31.49 11.12 -20.63
N GLY A 893 -30.31 10.85 -21.19
CA GLY A 893 -29.40 11.86 -21.70
C GLY A 893 -29.95 12.63 -22.91
N ILE A 894 -30.52 11.92 -23.89
CA ILE A 894 -31.17 12.54 -25.05
C ILE A 894 -32.38 13.37 -24.60
N ALA A 895 -33.21 12.82 -23.70
CA ALA A 895 -34.34 13.56 -23.14
C ALA A 895 -33.88 14.84 -22.44
N SER A 896 -32.76 14.78 -21.71
CA SER A 896 -32.17 15.96 -21.07
C SER A 896 -31.76 17.03 -22.08
N MET A 897 -31.09 16.66 -23.18
CA MET A 897 -30.75 17.61 -24.25
C MET A 897 -32.01 18.25 -24.84
N LEU A 898 -33.04 17.45 -25.18
CA LEU A 898 -34.30 17.94 -25.76
C LEU A 898 -35.12 18.85 -24.83
N ARG A 899 -34.89 18.80 -23.51
CA ARG A 899 -35.51 19.76 -22.57
C ARG A 899 -34.93 21.16 -22.67
N GLN A 900 -33.72 21.26 -23.20
CA GLN A 900 -32.93 22.49 -23.23
C GLN A 900 -33.04 23.22 -24.58
N SER A 901 -33.46 22.49 -25.64
CA SER A 901 -33.62 22.97 -27.01
C SER A 901 -34.88 23.82 -27.25
#